data_AF-A0A0K0FLI9-F1
#
_entry.id   AF-A0A0K0FLI9-F1
#
_cell.length_a   1.000
_cell.length_b   1.000
_cell.length_c   1.000
_cell.angle_alpha   90.00
_cell.angle_beta   90.00
_cell.angle_gamma   90.00
#
_symmetry.space_group_name_H-M   'P 1'
#
loop_
_entity.id
_entity.type
_entity.pdbx_description
1 polymer ?
#
loop_
_entity_poly.entity_id
_entity_poly.type
_entity_poly.pdbx_seq_one_letter_code
_entity_poly.pdbx_strand_id
1 'polypeptide(L)'
;MIDTLISKIEDKSVCSEDFKLLLIHFVELNIDICLDDFIRIVKQIHNLQDDQPLEEKILFIKLLEFSFNCLKESSERDIAITTFIEEMKIATNSEHIPYSLSAFYPNYQSKVSVCLNQICANDPDTNDIFDMQLLKKIGYELQFLGLISPRKVVSSLVLKMYNNYEVSKQCIILLSFIKQIIMSEWLDSEEDVDDSKNTKYPLIILQLKRFLVESFQSKLSPPMFSRDGYNNIVNVFSKLSSCYYTGNIENERKDPLVNVNLICNTVLIPMAFSESTAQLAFTILAKLIDLSSLNLCKFKWQNLSPEVGDENKFKIEGMIALAIHHLPYFARKENSEGLFCIFSTLHKISEKLSADKFRFSKPIVNHQLVKLKSLDWIYAYVVMRFFKSLWNIEKLIIPKSFQHFMDEDSLLKYKFIRLSGNQDFLTCFTESLFEMFVLSEFCAEDFLENNNFKKVFDSSLLRTALSRGLFYPYANHILPSMTSFKNIFSILMRKFNITPLSSTITYYIDPTDDNSVLTFYNRSIVKQLITSIFFNSCQLPKLFPENYKNIDESVEKVIRSTYLSMVNENAIHLEKRINDDFIGKIVSKDSTAKCFIIMSSEINLYVCQINSLLQLGVHESDLLFKSVTKKVVEVNDLITSIKVNNSFLE
;
A
#
# COMPACT_ATOMS: atom_id res chain seq x y z
N MET A 1 -23.81 -39.18 -41.07
CA MET A 1 -22.47 -38.62 -41.40
C MET A 1 -21.50 -38.79 -40.25
N ILE A 2 -21.82 -38.33 -39.04
CA ILE A 2 -21.04 -38.64 -37.83
C ILE A 2 -20.90 -40.16 -37.65
N ASP A 3 -22.00 -40.91 -37.84
CA ASP A 3 -21.97 -42.39 -37.79
C ASP A 3 -21.00 -42.99 -38.82
N THR A 4 -20.90 -42.39 -40.00
CA THR A 4 -20.00 -42.82 -41.07
C THR A 4 -18.55 -42.54 -40.71
N LEU A 5 -18.26 -41.38 -40.10
CA LEU A 5 -16.92 -41.07 -39.61
C LEU A 5 -16.53 -42.00 -38.46
N ILE A 6 -17.43 -42.20 -37.49
CA ILE A 6 -17.21 -43.09 -36.33
C ILE A 6 -16.92 -44.51 -36.80
N SER A 7 -17.75 -45.08 -37.68
CA SER A 7 -17.51 -46.41 -38.25
C SER A 7 -16.15 -46.48 -38.93
N LYS A 8 -15.75 -45.47 -39.71
CA LYS A 8 -14.41 -45.43 -40.32
C LYS A 8 -13.27 -45.33 -39.30
N ILE A 9 -13.47 -44.65 -38.17
CA ILE A 9 -12.47 -44.58 -37.09
C ILE A 9 -12.36 -45.95 -36.40
N GLU A 10 -13.49 -46.58 -36.08
CA GLU A 10 -13.56 -47.92 -35.46
C GLU A 10 -12.97 -49.00 -36.37
N ASP A 11 -13.24 -48.92 -37.67
CA ASP A 11 -12.72 -49.83 -38.71
C ASP A 11 -11.28 -49.49 -39.15
N LYS A 12 -10.66 -48.46 -38.56
CA LYS A 12 -9.30 -47.99 -38.86
C LYS A 12 -9.08 -47.64 -40.35
N SER A 13 -10.14 -47.22 -41.03
CA SER A 13 -10.13 -46.87 -42.45
C SER A 13 -10.29 -45.37 -42.70
N VAL A 14 -10.33 -44.55 -41.64
CA VAL A 14 -10.42 -43.10 -41.72
C VAL A 14 -9.13 -42.51 -42.29
N CYS A 15 -9.25 -41.48 -43.13
CA CYS A 15 -8.10 -40.73 -43.64
C CYS A 15 -8.30 -39.22 -43.50
N SER A 16 -7.26 -38.42 -43.78
CA SER A 16 -7.31 -36.96 -43.65
C SER A 16 -8.42 -36.28 -44.47
N GLU A 17 -8.75 -36.81 -45.65
CA GLU A 17 -9.85 -36.28 -46.49
C GLU A 17 -11.23 -36.46 -45.84
N ASP A 18 -11.45 -37.57 -45.11
CA ASP A 18 -12.71 -37.80 -44.41
C ASP A 18 -12.98 -36.73 -43.35
N PHE A 19 -11.95 -36.36 -42.58
CA PHE A 19 -12.06 -35.27 -41.61
C PHE A 19 -12.25 -33.91 -42.27
N LYS A 20 -11.52 -33.61 -43.35
CA LYS A 20 -11.62 -32.32 -44.07
C LYS A 20 -13.01 -32.13 -44.67
N LEU A 21 -13.53 -33.13 -45.38
CA LEU A 21 -14.86 -33.11 -45.98
C LEU A 21 -15.93 -32.89 -44.92
N LEU A 22 -15.83 -33.57 -43.78
CA LEU A 22 -16.79 -33.40 -42.69
C LEU A 22 -16.74 -31.99 -42.08
N LEU A 23 -15.54 -31.47 -41.78
CA LEU A 23 -15.37 -30.12 -41.23
C LEU A 23 -15.88 -29.04 -42.19
N ILE A 24 -15.58 -29.14 -43.49
CA ILE A 24 -16.07 -28.21 -44.52
C ILE A 24 -17.59 -28.25 -44.57
N HIS A 25 -18.17 -29.45 -44.62
CA HIS A 25 -19.61 -29.64 -44.70
C HIS A 25 -20.36 -29.03 -43.50
N PHE A 26 -19.84 -29.22 -42.28
CA PHE A 26 -20.43 -28.62 -41.09
C PHE A 26 -20.38 -27.09 -41.10
N VAL A 27 -19.28 -26.52 -41.61
CA VAL A 27 -19.13 -25.05 -41.73
C VAL A 27 -20.03 -24.49 -42.82
N GLU A 28 -20.10 -25.11 -44.01
CA GLU A 28 -20.87 -24.61 -45.14
C GLU A 28 -22.39 -24.72 -44.90
N LEU A 29 -22.84 -25.76 -44.20
CA LEU A 29 -24.25 -26.01 -43.94
C LEU A 29 -24.75 -25.49 -42.60
N ASN A 30 -23.90 -24.87 -41.77
CA ASN A 30 -24.22 -24.40 -40.42
C ASN A 30 -24.93 -25.49 -39.57
N ILE A 31 -24.43 -26.72 -39.63
CA ILE A 31 -24.99 -27.82 -38.84
C ILE A 31 -24.50 -27.67 -37.40
N ASP A 32 -25.43 -27.45 -36.47
CA ASP A 32 -25.14 -27.43 -35.03
C ASP A 32 -24.88 -28.88 -34.55
N ILE A 33 -23.69 -29.12 -33.97
CA ILE A 33 -23.35 -30.39 -33.30
C ILE A 33 -23.87 -30.34 -31.87
N CYS A 34 -24.61 -31.39 -31.46
CA CYS A 34 -25.16 -31.50 -30.11
C CYS A 34 -24.20 -32.19 -29.13
N LEU A 35 -24.53 -32.19 -27.84
CA LEU A 35 -23.75 -32.84 -26.79
C LEU A 35 -23.54 -34.34 -27.05
N ASP A 36 -24.59 -35.06 -27.47
CA ASP A 36 -24.52 -36.50 -27.71
C ASP A 36 -23.51 -36.83 -28.81
N ASP A 37 -23.49 -36.04 -29.88
CA ASP A 37 -22.52 -36.18 -30.96
C ASP A 37 -21.10 -35.91 -30.47
N PHE A 38 -20.89 -34.87 -29.65
CA PHE A 38 -19.58 -34.60 -29.05
C PHE A 38 -19.10 -35.78 -28.19
N ILE A 39 -19.96 -36.32 -27.32
CA ILE A 39 -19.63 -37.48 -26.46
C ILE A 39 -19.23 -38.68 -27.31
N ARG A 40 -19.99 -38.95 -28.38
CA ARG A 40 -19.71 -40.05 -29.30
C ARG A 40 -18.38 -39.87 -30.03
N ILE A 41 -18.03 -38.66 -30.45
CA ILE A 41 -16.76 -38.36 -31.12
C ILE A 41 -15.59 -38.47 -30.12
N VAL A 42 -15.72 -37.90 -28.91
CA VAL A 42 -14.67 -37.95 -27.87
C VAL A 42 -14.28 -39.39 -27.54
N LYS A 43 -15.27 -40.29 -27.39
CA LYS A 43 -15.02 -41.71 -27.09
C LYS A 43 -14.15 -42.41 -28.13
N GLN A 44 -14.04 -41.87 -29.34
CA GLN A 44 -13.20 -42.43 -30.38
C GLN A 44 -11.71 -42.12 -30.18
N ILE A 45 -11.35 -41.33 -29.17
CA ILE A 45 -9.95 -41.03 -28.85
C ILE A 45 -9.13 -42.29 -28.56
N HIS A 46 -9.76 -43.34 -28.02
CA HIS A 46 -9.14 -44.66 -27.77
C HIS A 46 -8.75 -45.41 -29.04
N ASN A 47 -9.43 -45.10 -30.15
CA ASN A 47 -9.23 -45.74 -31.43
C ASN A 47 -8.18 -45.01 -32.28
N LEU A 48 -7.65 -43.87 -31.81
CA LEU A 48 -6.50 -43.21 -32.43
C LEU A 48 -5.23 -43.99 -32.09
N GLN A 49 -4.65 -44.62 -33.10
CA GLN A 49 -3.44 -45.42 -32.91
C GLN A 49 -2.18 -44.53 -32.79
N ASP A 50 -1.16 -45.01 -32.08
CA ASP A 50 0.12 -44.28 -31.94
C ASP A 50 0.82 -44.05 -33.30
N ASP A 51 0.64 -44.95 -34.26
CA ASP A 51 1.22 -44.92 -35.61
C ASP A 51 0.40 -44.14 -36.65
N GLN A 52 -0.80 -43.66 -36.30
CA GLN A 52 -1.58 -42.81 -37.22
C GLN A 52 -0.82 -41.53 -37.60
N PRO A 53 -0.95 -41.07 -38.86
CA PRO A 53 -0.37 -39.81 -39.31
C PRO A 53 -0.71 -38.64 -38.40
N LEU A 54 0.29 -37.79 -38.11
CA LEU A 54 0.12 -36.60 -37.29
C LEU A 54 -1.00 -35.68 -37.81
N GLU A 55 -1.16 -35.57 -39.12
CA GLU A 55 -2.23 -34.77 -39.75
C GLU A 55 -3.63 -35.25 -39.34
N GLU A 56 -3.86 -36.56 -39.26
CA GLU A 56 -5.16 -37.13 -38.89
C GLU A 56 -5.46 -36.89 -37.41
N LYS A 57 -4.45 -37.04 -36.55
CA LYS A 57 -4.56 -36.69 -35.12
C LYS A 57 -4.88 -35.21 -34.93
N ILE A 58 -4.24 -34.32 -35.70
CA ILE A 58 -4.54 -32.88 -35.69
C ILE A 58 -5.99 -32.62 -36.11
N LEU A 59 -6.45 -33.25 -37.19
CA LEU A 59 -7.79 -33.06 -37.74
C LEU A 59 -8.87 -33.60 -36.80
N PHE A 60 -8.62 -34.71 -36.11
CA PHE A 60 -9.48 -35.22 -35.06
C PHE A 60 -9.62 -34.23 -33.89
N ILE A 61 -8.50 -33.68 -33.38
CA ILE A 61 -8.54 -32.66 -32.33
C ILE A 61 -9.26 -31.39 -32.80
N LYS A 62 -9.13 -30.99 -34.08
CA LYS A 62 -9.90 -29.87 -34.65
C LYS A 62 -11.38 -30.17 -34.75
N LEU A 63 -11.77 -31.41 -35.03
CA LEU A 63 -13.17 -31.83 -35.01
C LEU A 63 -13.75 -31.74 -33.59
N LEU A 64 -13.00 -32.19 -32.59
CA LEU A 64 -13.39 -32.03 -31.18
C LEU A 64 -13.51 -30.55 -30.79
N GLU A 65 -12.58 -29.72 -31.24
CA GLU A 65 -12.63 -28.27 -31.02
C GLU A 65 -13.89 -27.64 -31.61
N PHE A 66 -14.19 -27.98 -32.87
CA PHE A 66 -15.36 -27.48 -33.56
C PHE A 66 -16.64 -27.91 -32.84
N SER A 67 -16.75 -29.21 -32.54
CA SER A 67 -17.89 -29.82 -31.86
C SER A 67 -18.12 -29.21 -30.48
N PHE A 68 -17.06 -29.02 -29.69
CA PHE A 68 -17.13 -28.39 -28.37
C PHE A 68 -17.60 -26.93 -28.46
N ASN A 69 -17.15 -26.20 -29.49
CA ASN A 69 -17.53 -24.80 -29.68
C ASN A 69 -18.98 -24.61 -30.17
N CYS A 70 -19.59 -25.64 -30.77
CA CYS A 70 -21.02 -25.65 -31.12
C CYS A 70 -21.95 -25.69 -29.89
N LEU A 71 -21.47 -26.22 -28.75
CA LEU A 71 -22.27 -26.30 -27.52
C LEU A 71 -22.55 -24.89 -26.98
N LYS A 72 -23.82 -24.48 -26.92
CA LYS A 72 -24.24 -23.13 -26.52
C LYS A 72 -24.61 -23.08 -25.04
N GLU A 73 -25.12 -24.17 -24.47
CA GLU A 73 -25.52 -24.24 -23.07
C GLU A 73 -24.32 -24.52 -22.15
N SER A 74 -24.30 -23.87 -20.98
CA SER A 74 -23.23 -24.06 -20.00
C SER A 74 -23.23 -25.47 -19.40
N SER A 75 -24.41 -26.03 -19.14
CA SER A 75 -24.59 -27.40 -18.64
C SER A 75 -24.02 -28.43 -19.60
N GLU A 76 -24.28 -28.27 -20.90
CA GLU A 76 -23.75 -29.17 -21.94
C GLU A 76 -22.22 -29.11 -21.99
N ARG A 77 -21.64 -27.91 -21.91
CA ARG A 77 -20.19 -27.74 -21.87
C ARG A 77 -19.55 -28.37 -20.64
N ASP A 78 -20.17 -28.25 -19.48
CA ASP A 78 -19.67 -28.86 -18.24
C ASP A 78 -19.64 -30.39 -18.34
N ILE A 79 -20.70 -30.99 -18.93
CA ILE A 79 -20.75 -32.43 -19.23
C ILE A 79 -19.67 -32.80 -20.25
N ALA A 80 -19.52 -32.02 -21.32
CA ALA A 80 -18.51 -32.23 -22.35
C ALA A 80 -17.08 -32.16 -21.80
N ILE A 81 -16.79 -31.20 -20.92
CA ILE A 81 -15.50 -31.08 -20.20
C ILE A 81 -15.24 -32.34 -19.38
N THR A 82 -16.21 -32.75 -18.57
CA THR A 82 -16.09 -33.94 -17.71
C THR A 82 -15.85 -35.20 -18.54
N THR A 83 -16.66 -35.40 -19.59
CA THR A 83 -16.53 -36.53 -20.52
C THR A 83 -15.17 -36.54 -21.19
N PHE A 84 -14.72 -35.39 -21.73
CA PHE A 84 -13.41 -35.30 -22.37
C PHE A 84 -12.27 -35.68 -21.41
N ILE A 85 -12.33 -35.23 -20.15
CA ILE A 85 -11.33 -35.56 -19.15
C ILE A 85 -11.32 -37.06 -18.82
N GLU A 86 -12.50 -37.65 -18.57
CA GLU A 86 -12.65 -39.07 -18.28
C GLU A 86 -12.13 -39.95 -19.42
N GLU A 87 -12.54 -39.65 -20.64
CA GLU A 87 -12.12 -40.40 -21.82
C GLU A 87 -10.61 -40.24 -22.07
N MET A 88 -10.02 -39.09 -21.77
CA MET A 88 -8.57 -38.91 -21.83
C MET A 88 -7.80 -39.69 -20.74
N LYS A 89 -8.35 -39.81 -19.51
CA LYS A 89 -7.77 -40.68 -18.46
C LYS A 89 -7.72 -42.13 -18.93
N ILE A 90 -8.83 -42.60 -19.51
CA ILE A 90 -8.94 -43.96 -20.05
C ILE A 90 -7.95 -44.16 -21.20
N ALA A 91 -7.88 -43.23 -22.16
CA ALA A 91 -7.03 -43.36 -23.35
C ALA A 91 -5.53 -43.42 -23.01
N THR A 92 -5.12 -42.75 -21.93
CA THR A 92 -3.72 -42.65 -21.52
C THR A 92 -3.32 -43.66 -20.44
N ASN A 93 -4.25 -44.51 -19.96
CA ASN A 93 -4.05 -45.41 -18.82
C ASN A 93 -3.39 -44.73 -17.62
N SER A 94 -3.72 -43.46 -17.38
CA SER A 94 -3.09 -42.63 -16.36
C SER A 94 -4.14 -41.94 -15.52
N GLU A 95 -4.04 -42.09 -14.20
CA GLU A 95 -4.90 -41.38 -13.23
C GLU A 95 -4.72 -39.86 -13.36
N HIS A 96 -3.49 -39.44 -13.67
CA HIS A 96 -3.13 -38.07 -14.03
C HIS A 96 -2.85 -38.02 -15.53
N ILE A 97 -3.73 -37.43 -16.34
CA ILE A 97 -3.46 -37.39 -17.78
C ILE A 97 -2.15 -36.61 -18.01
N PRO A 98 -1.12 -37.21 -18.62
CA PRO A 98 0.04 -36.46 -19.08
C PRO A 98 -0.39 -35.68 -20.33
N TYR A 99 -1.14 -34.58 -20.13
CA TYR A 99 -1.61 -33.74 -21.22
C TYR A 99 -0.44 -32.99 -21.86
N SER A 100 0.18 -33.65 -22.83
CA SER A 100 0.95 -33.02 -23.89
C SER A 100 0.29 -33.27 -25.25
N LEU A 101 -1.05 -33.20 -25.30
CA LEU A 101 -1.76 -33.05 -26.58
C LEU A 101 -1.30 -31.80 -27.35
N SER A 102 -0.65 -30.86 -26.65
CA SER A 102 0.03 -29.72 -27.28
C SER A 102 1.10 -30.11 -28.31
N ALA A 103 1.65 -31.33 -28.25
CA ALA A 103 2.55 -31.84 -29.29
C ALA A 103 1.80 -32.22 -30.58
N PHE A 104 0.52 -32.58 -30.47
CA PHE A 104 -0.36 -32.97 -31.58
C PHE A 104 -1.23 -31.82 -32.10
N TYR A 105 -1.13 -30.61 -31.55
CA TYR A 105 -1.87 -29.44 -32.02
C TYR A 105 -0.88 -28.31 -32.40
N PRO A 106 -0.36 -28.30 -33.65
CA PRO A 106 0.55 -27.27 -34.10
C PRO A 106 -0.17 -25.93 -34.06
N ASN A 107 0.56 -24.88 -33.68
CA ASN A 107 0.04 -23.52 -33.46
C ASN A 107 -0.82 -23.34 -32.21
N TYR A 108 -0.90 -24.31 -31.28
CA TYR A 108 -1.57 -24.16 -29.98
C TYR A 108 -1.24 -22.82 -29.30
N GLN A 109 0.05 -22.51 -29.15
CA GLN A 109 0.49 -21.26 -28.49
C GLN A 109 0.15 -20.01 -29.31
N SER A 110 0.21 -20.12 -30.64
CA SER A 110 -0.20 -19.02 -31.52
C SER A 110 -1.69 -18.73 -31.35
N LYS A 111 -2.54 -19.76 -31.26
CA LYS A 111 -3.98 -19.62 -31.05
C LYS A 111 -4.30 -18.98 -29.70
N VAL A 112 -3.72 -19.47 -28.60
CA VAL A 112 -3.83 -18.82 -27.27
C VAL A 112 -3.43 -17.34 -27.35
N SER A 113 -2.32 -17.03 -28.02
CA SER A 113 -1.84 -15.65 -28.17
C SER A 113 -2.79 -14.77 -28.98
N VAL A 114 -3.37 -15.31 -30.07
CA VAL A 114 -4.36 -14.62 -30.90
C VAL A 114 -5.60 -14.28 -30.07
N CYS A 115 -6.16 -15.26 -29.35
CA CYS A 115 -7.29 -15.06 -28.45
C CYS A 115 -7.00 -13.96 -27.40
N LEU A 116 -5.82 -13.99 -26.77
CA LEU A 116 -5.42 -13.00 -25.75
C LEU A 116 -5.00 -11.64 -26.31
N ASN A 117 -4.77 -11.50 -27.62
CA ASN A 117 -4.49 -10.19 -28.22
C ASN A 117 -5.78 -9.48 -28.65
N GLN A 118 -6.87 -10.22 -28.85
CA GLN A 118 -8.19 -9.64 -29.13
C GLN A 118 -8.71 -8.79 -27.96
N ILE A 119 -8.29 -9.06 -26.72
CA ILE A 119 -8.68 -8.24 -25.54
C ILE A 119 -7.93 -6.91 -25.43
N CYS A 120 -6.84 -6.71 -26.19
CA CYS A 120 -6.04 -5.48 -26.13
C CYS A 120 -6.51 -4.39 -27.11
N ALA A 121 -7.61 -4.61 -27.82
CA ALA A 121 -8.02 -3.75 -28.94
C ALA A 121 -8.99 -2.61 -28.58
N ASN A 122 -9.45 -2.50 -27.32
CA ASN A 122 -10.43 -1.48 -26.92
C ASN A 122 -9.84 -0.46 -25.93
N ASP A 123 -10.03 0.81 -26.27
CA ASP A 123 -9.57 2.03 -25.60
C ASP A 123 -10.12 2.13 -24.15
N PRO A 124 -9.28 2.37 -23.11
CA PRO A 124 -9.70 2.41 -21.71
C PRO A 124 -10.55 3.63 -21.30
N ASP A 125 -10.75 4.62 -22.17
CA ASP A 125 -11.33 5.93 -21.80
C ASP A 125 -12.87 6.02 -21.86
N THR A 126 -13.57 4.95 -22.23
CA THR A 126 -15.05 4.94 -22.17
C THR A 126 -15.51 3.81 -21.27
N ASN A 127 -16.16 4.17 -20.15
CA ASN A 127 -16.95 3.37 -19.19
C ASN A 127 -16.69 1.85 -19.17
N ASP A 128 -16.47 1.27 -17.97
CA ASP A 128 -16.38 -0.15 -17.52
C ASP A 128 -17.32 -1.22 -18.20
N ILE A 129 -17.73 -1.04 -19.44
CA ILE A 129 -18.57 -1.85 -20.30
C ILE A 129 -17.63 -2.69 -21.15
N PHE A 130 -17.34 -3.89 -20.66
CA PHE A 130 -16.61 -4.88 -21.43
C PHE A 130 -17.51 -5.44 -22.53
N ASP A 131 -16.93 -5.74 -23.70
CA ASP A 131 -17.61 -6.58 -24.68
C ASP A 131 -17.69 -8.01 -24.13
N MET A 132 -18.76 -8.28 -23.38
CA MET A 132 -19.02 -9.57 -22.78
C MET A 132 -19.31 -10.65 -23.83
N GLN A 133 -19.70 -10.29 -25.06
CA GLN A 133 -19.88 -11.27 -26.14
C GLN A 133 -18.51 -11.72 -26.65
N LEU A 134 -17.59 -10.78 -26.87
CA LEU A 134 -16.20 -11.10 -27.21
C LEU A 134 -15.52 -11.91 -26.11
N LEU A 135 -15.65 -11.51 -24.84
CA LEU A 135 -15.06 -12.25 -23.72
C LEU A 135 -15.65 -13.65 -23.56
N LYS A 136 -16.95 -13.85 -23.81
CA LYS A 136 -17.56 -15.18 -23.83
C LYS A 136 -16.99 -16.03 -24.96
N LYS A 137 -16.90 -15.48 -26.17
CA LYS A 137 -16.31 -16.18 -27.32
C LYS A 137 -14.86 -16.61 -27.04
N ILE A 138 -14.03 -15.68 -26.57
CA ILE A 138 -12.64 -15.96 -26.19
C ILE A 138 -12.60 -16.99 -25.04
N GLY A 139 -13.45 -16.83 -24.03
CA GLY A 139 -13.54 -17.74 -22.90
C GLY A 139 -13.87 -19.18 -23.31
N TYR A 140 -14.78 -19.35 -24.27
CA TYR A 140 -15.15 -20.63 -24.85
C TYR A 140 -14.03 -21.29 -25.66
N GLU A 141 -13.29 -20.51 -26.46
CA GLU A 141 -12.11 -21.01 -27.15
C GLU A 141 -11.02 -21.43 -26.14
N LEU A 142 -10.82 -20.62 -25.09
CA LEU A 142 -9.86 -20.93 -24.02
C LEU A 142 -10.27 -22.14 -23.18
N GLN A 143 -11.56 -22.46 -23.02
CA GLN A 143 -12.01 -23.70 -22.38
C GLN A 143 -11.47 -24.91 -23.14
N PHE A 144 -11.69 -25.00 -24.45
CA PHE A 144 -11.18 -26.13 -25.22
C PHE A 144 -9.64 -26.19 -25.21
N LEU A 145 -8.96 -25.06 -25.39
CA LEU A 145 -7.49 -25.00 -25.30
C LEU A 145 -6.99 -25.38 -23.89
N GLY A 146 -7.76 -25.05 -22.86
CA GLY A 146 -7.53 -25.46 -21.48
C GLY A 146 -7.58 -26.98 -21.31
N LEU A 147 -8.47 -27.69 -22.01
CA LEU A 147 -8.53 -29.16 -21.99
C LEU A 147 -7.26 -29.79 -22.61
N ILE A 148 -6.61 -29.11 -23.56
CA ILE A 148 -5.36 -29.55 -24.18
C ILE A 148 -4.16 -29.28 -23.28
N SER A 149 -4.08 -28.09 -22.66
CA SER A 149 -2.98 -27.75 -21.74
C SER A 149 -3.37 -26.60 -20.79
N PRO A 150 -3.97 -26.90 -19.62
CA PRO A 150 -4.47 -25.88 -18.71
C PRO A 150 -3.34 -25.00 -18.17
N ARG A 151 -2.20 -25.62 -17.85
CA ARG A 151 -0.97 -24.93 -17.43
C ARG A 151 -0.52 -23.85 -18.39
N LYS A 152 -0.53 -24.12 -19.70
CA LYS A 152 -0.10 -23.14 -20.71
C LYS A 152 -1.11 -22.00 -20.84
N VAL A 153 -2.42 -22.28 -20.82
CA VAL A 153 -3.45 -21.22 -20.85
C VAL A 153 -3.36 -20.31 -19.62
N VAL A 154 -3.31 -20.90 -18.41
CA VAL A 154 -3.20 -20.15 -17.15
C VAL A 154 -1.91 -19.33 -17.13
N SER A 155 -0.78 -19.92 -17.54
CA SER A 155 0.49 -19.19 -17.62
C SER A 155 0.40 -17.99 -18.57
N SER A 156 -0.24 -18.13 -19.73
CA SER A 156 -0.40 -17.04 -20.70
C SER A 156 -1.33 -15.94 -20.20
N LEU A 157 -2.44 -16.30 -19.53
CA LEU A 157 -3.36 -15.34 -18.91
C LEU A 157 -2.69 -14.56 -17.79
N VAL A 158 -2.03 -15.25 -16.85
CA VAL A 158 -1.31 -14.63 -15.73
C VAL A 158 -0.17 -13.74 -16.23
N LEU A 159 0.56 -14.17 -17.26
CA LEU A 159 1.59 -13.35 -17.92
C LEU A 159 1.01 -12.11 -18.59
N LYS A 160 -0.14 -12.24 -19.27
CA LYS A 160 -0.84 -11.11 -19.91
C LYS A 160 -1.31 -10.09 -18.88
N MET A 161 -1.87 -10.54 -17.75
CA MET A 161 -2.24 -9.68 -16.62
C MET A 161 -1.07 -8.88 -16.07
N TYR A 162 0.11 -9.50 -15.99
CA TYR A 162 1.33 -8.86 -15.50
C TYR A 162 1.88 -7.84 -16.49
N ASN A 163 1.96 -8.20 -17.77
CA ASN A 163 2.52 -7.36 -18.82
C ASN A 163 1.58 -6.20 -19.20
N ASN A 164 0.27 -6.33 -18.95
CA ASN A 164 -0.74 -5.31 -19.21
C ASN A 164 -1.80 -5.32 -18.09
N TYR A 165 -1.67 -4.40 -17.13
CA TYR A 165 -2.55 -4.33 -15.97
C TYR A 165 -3.95 -3.77 -16.29
N GLU A 166 -4.13 -3.10 -17.43
CA GLU A 166 -5.42 -2.54 -17.85
C GLU A 166 -6.39 -3.69 -18.20
N VAL A 167 -5.88 -4.74 -18.86
CA VAL A 167 -6.69 -5.89 -19.27
C VAL A 167 -6.85 -6.97 -18.18
N SER A 168 -6.33 -6.76 -16.96
CA SER A 168 -6.37 -7.85 -15.97
C SER A 168 -7.78 -8.16 -15.44
N LYS A 169 -8.76 -7.25 -15.53
CA LYS A 169 -10.17 -7.58 -15.20
C LYS A 169 -10.72 -8.61 -16.21
N GLN A 170 -10.50 -8.39 -17.49
CA GLN A 170 -10.85 -9.28 -18.60
C GLN A 170 -10.17 -10.64 -18.43
N CYS A 171 -8.89 -10.65 -18.08
CA CYS A 171 -8.16 -11.91 -17.85
C CYS A 171 -8.69 -12.71 -16.65
N ILE A 172 -9.14 -12.08 -15.57
CA ILE A 172 -9.84 -12.77 -14.45
C ILE A 172 -11.13 -13.40 -14.96
N ILE A 173 -11.93 -12.65 -15.73
CA ILE A 173 -13.17 -13.18 -16.31
C ILE A 173 -12.85 -14.40 -17.18
N LEU A 174 -11.84 -14.33 -18.05
CA LEU A 174 -11.40 -15.47 -18.88
C LEU A 174 -10.89 -16.65 -18.05
N LEU A 175 -10.12 -16.42 -16.99
CA LEU A 175 -9.70 -17.47 -16.04
C LEU A 175 -10.91 -18.16 -15.38
N SER A 176 -12.01 -17.45 -15.19
CA SER A 176 -13.24 -18.03 -14.62
C SER A 176 -13.95 -19.01 -15.55
N PHE A 177 -13.84 -18.84 -16.88
CA PHE A 177 -14.40 -19.78 -17.86
C PHE A 177 -13.70 -21.13 -17.81
N ILE A 178 -12.38 -21.14 -17.56
CA ILE A 178 -11.59 -22.37 -17.49
C ILE A 178 -11.49 -22.94 -16.07
N LYS A 179 -12.24 -22.39 -15.12
CA LYS A 179 -12.19 -22.77 -13.70
C LYS A 179 -12.32 -24.28 -13.51
N GLN A 180 -13.33 -24.91 -14.10
CA GLN A 180 -13.59 -26.35 -13.93
C GLN A 180 -12.41 -27.20 -14.40
N ILE A 181 -11.77 -26.79 -15.50
CA ILE A 181 -10.59 -27.46 -16.07
C ILE A 181 -9.37 -27.31 -15.15
N ILE A 182 -9.21 -26.15 -14.50
CA ILE A 182 -8.14 -25.96 -13.51
C ILE A 182 -8.36 -26.85 -12.28
N MET A 183 -9.61 -27.04 -11.87
CA MET A 183 -9.96 -27.82 -10.67
C MET A 183 -9.84 -29.33 -10.90
N SER A 184 -10.11 -29.82 -12.12
CA SER A 184 -10.05 -31.25 -12.45
C SER A 184 -8.63 -31.84 -12.50
N GLU A 185 -7.60 -31.00 -12.58
CA GLU A 185 -6.19 -31.42 -12.57
C GLU A 185 -5.74 -32.03 -11.22
N TRP A 186 -6.54 -31.93 -10.14
CA TRP A 186 -6.12 -32.27 -8.76
C TRP A 186 -7.13 -33.04 -7.88
N LEU A 187 -8.24 -33.56 -8.41
CA LEU A 187 -9.30 -34.13 -7.57
C LEU A 187 -9.09 -35.57 -7.03
N ASP A 188 -8.02 -36.29 -7.39
CA ASP A 188 -7.90 -37.74 -7.05
C ASP A 188 -6.62 -38.16 -6.30
N SER A 189 -5.90 -37.26 -5.58
CA SER A 189 -4.64 -37.67 -4.90
C SER A 189 -4.68 -37.78 -3.38
N GLU A 190 -5.82 -37.56 -2.70
CA GLU A 190 -5.91 -37.86 -1.27
C GLU A 190 -7.28 -38.51 -0.98
N GLU A 191 -7.25 -39.76 -0.52
CA GLU A 191 -8.35 -40.38 0.19
C GLU A 191 -8.69 -39.51 1.40
N ASP A 192 -9.61 -38.56 1.25
CA ASP A 192 -10.36 -38.01 2.37
C ASP A 192 -11.84 -37.94 1.98
N VAL A 193 -12.56 -38.89 2.56
CA VAL A 193 -14.01 -38.96 2.62
C VAL A 193 -14.51 -37.76 3.41
N ASP A 194 -15.49 -37.05 2.84
CA ASP A 194 -16.18 -35.87 3.39
C ASP A 194 -15.34 -34.59 3.59
N ASP A 195 -15.18 -33.82 2.51
CA ASP A 195 -15.40 -32.37 2.62
C ASP A 195 -15.82 -31.73 1.28
N SER A 196 -17.13 -31.69 1.05
CA SER A 196 -17.69 -30.67 0.17
C SER A 196 -17.26 -29.29 0.69
N LYS A 197 -16.51 -28.51 -0.12
CA LYS A 197 -16.16 -27.07 0.01
C LYS A 197 -14.70 -26.76 0.37
N ASN A 198 -13.78 -26.87 -0.58
CA ASN A 198 -12.85 -25.76 -0.87
C ASN A 198 -12.20 -25.93 -2.24
N THR A 199 -12.71 -25.20 -3.23
CA THR A 199 -12.07 -25.05 -4.53
C THR A 199 -10.78 -24.22 -4.39
N LYS A 200 -9.66 -24.87 -4.06
CA LYS A 200 -8.31 -24.28 -4.14
C LYS A 200 -7.89 -24.26 -5.62
N TYR A 201 -7.10 -23.28 -6.07
CA TYR A 201 -6.59 -23.21 -7.46
C TYR A 201 -5.08 -23.44 -7.50
N PRO A 202 -4.60 -24.71 -7.44
CA PRO A 202 -3.17 -25.02 -7.32
C PRO A 202 -2.36 -24.46 -8.49
N LEU A 203 -2.93 -24.50 -9.70
CA LEU A 203 -2.23 -24.09 -10.91
C LEU A 203 -1.98 -22.59 -11.00
N ILE A 204 -2.95 -21.75 -10.60
CA ILE A 204 -2.78 -20.30 -10.56
C ILE A 204 -1.71 -19.95 -9.51
N ILE A 205 -1.79 -20.55 -8.31
CA ILE A 205 -0.78 -20.40 -7.25
C ILE A 205 0.60 -20.83 -7.75
N LEU A 206 0.70 -21.94 -8.48
CA LEU A 206 1.94 -22.42 -9.05
C LEU A 206 2.53 -21.40 -10.04
N GLN A 207 1.73 -20.82 -10.92
CA GLN A 207 2.22 -19.77 -11.83
C GLN A 207 2.65 -18.52 -11.06
N LEU A 208 1.90 -18.11 -10.03
CA LEU A 208 2.29 -16.99 -9.18
C LEU A 208 3.63 -17.24 -8.47
N LYS A 209 3.87 -18.46 -7.97
CA LYS A 209 5.17 -18.85 -7.38
C LYS A 209 6.32 -18.77 -8.39
N ARG A 210 6.07 -19.06 -9.66
CA ARG A 210 7.12 -18.97 -10.70
C ARG A 210 7.60 -17.53 -10.92
N PHE A 211 6.78 -16.51 -10.63
CA PHE A 211 7.26 -15.12 -10.64
C PHE A 211 8.39 -14.85 -9.65
N LEU A 212 8.52 -15.68 -8.61
CA LEU A 212 9.59 -15.56 -7.62
C LEU A 212 10.93 -16.13 -8.12
N VAL A 213 10.92 -16.85 -9.25
CA VAL A 213 12.13 -17.44 -9.83
C VAL A 213 12.78 -16.43 -10.80
N GLU A 214 14.03 -16.10 -10.56
CA GLU A 214 14.81 -15.13 -11.38
C GLU A 214 14.79 -15.46 -12.88
N SER A 215 14.88 -16.75 -13.24
CA SER A 215 14.84 -17.21 -14.64
C SER A 215 13.51 -16.91 -15.36
N PHE A 216 12.44 -16.68 -14.61
CA PHE A 216 11.15 -16.27 -15.14
C PHE A 216 11.05 -14.74 -15.24
N GLN A 217 11.61 -14.03 -14.27
CA GLN A 217 11.60 -12.55 -14.22
C GLN A 217 12.29 -11.93 -15.44
N SER A 218 13.38 -12.54 -15.92
CA SER A 218 14.11 -12.07 -17.11
C SER A 218 13.34 -12.17 -18.42
N LYS A 219 12.19 -12.87 -18.43
CA LYS A 219 11.32 -13.06 -19.62
C LYS A 219 10.10 -12.12 -19.63
N LEU A 220 9.99 -11.23 -18.64
CA LEU A 220 8.86 -10.31 -18.46
C LEU A 220 9.20 -8.93 -19.03
N SER A 221 8.21 -8.19 -19.54
CA SER A 221 8.44 -6.91 -20.23
C SER A 221 8.82 -5.75 -19.29
N PRO A 222 8.33 -5.69 -18.04
CA PRO A 222 8.99 -4.92 -16.97
C PRO A 222 9.57 -5.84 -15.88
N PRO A 223 10.74 -5.52 -15.29
CA PRO A 223 11.27 -6.28 -14.16
C PRO A 223 10.39 -6.06 -12.93
N MET A 224 10.18 -7.12 -12.15
CA MET A 224 9.32 -7.12 -10.95
C MET A 224 9.67 -6.01 -9.92
N PHE A 225 10.93 -5.60 -9.87
CA PHE A 225 11.43 -4.60 -8.93
C PHE A 225 11.46 -3.16 -9.50
N SER A 226 11.04 -2.94 -10.75
CA SER A 226 10.76 -1.56 -11.20
C SER A 226 9.48 -1.05 -10.58
N ARG A 227 9.29 0.28 -10.54
CA ARG A 227 8.06 0.91 -10.06
C ARG A 227 6.81 0.36 -10.77
N ASP A 228 6.87 0.20 -12.09
CA ASP A 228 5.74 -0.31 -12.87
C ASP A 228 5.52 -1.81 -12.65
N GLY A 229 6.60 -2.61 -12.61
CA GLY A 229 6.52 -4.04 -12.31
C GLY A 229 5.93 -4.29 -10.92
N TYR A 230 6.32 -3.49 -9.93
CA TYR A 230 5.82 -3.56 -8.57
C TYR A 230 4.30 -3.32 -8.50
N ASN A 231 3.83 -2.24 -9.12
CA ASN A 231 2.41 -1.91 -9.20
C ASN A 231 1.62 -3.02 -9.91
N ASN A 232 2.15 -3.55 -11.01
CA ASN A 232 1.51 -4.62 -11.76
C ASN A 232 1.36 -5.89 -10.91
N ILE A 233 2.37 -6.27 -10.14
CA ILE A 233 2.29 -7.46 -9.27
C ILE A 233 1.23 -7.27 -8.19
N VAL A 234 1.24 -6.13 -7.50
CA VAL A 234 0.24 -5.81 -6.48
C VAL A 234 -1.17 -5.86 -7.07
N ASN A 235 -1.34 -5.36 -8.30
CA ASN A 235 -2.60 -5.42 -9.03
C ASN A 235 -3.00 -6.85 -9.40
N VAL A 236 -2.08 -7.71 -9.83
CA VAL A 236 -2.36 -9.12 -10.15
C VAL A 236 -2.86 -9.87 -8.91
N PHE A 237 -2.14 -9.79 -7.79
CA PHE A 237 -2.53 -10.50 -6.56
C PHE A 237 -3.86 -9.99 -5.98
N SER A 238 -4.07 -8.67 -5.98
CA SER A 238 -5.32 -8.07 -5.51
C SER A 238 -6.51 -8.53 -6.34
N LYS A 239 -6.40 -8.45 -7.68
CA LYS A 239 -7.43 -8.87 -8.63
C LYS A 239 -7.82 -10.35 -8.52
N LEU A 240 -6.84 -11.24 -8.38
CA LEU A 240 -7.09 -12.68 -8.22
C LEU A 240 -7.76 -13.03 -6.89
N SER A 241 -7.50 -12.25 -5.84
CA SER A 241 -7.99 -12.51 -4.47
C SER A 241 -9.27 -11.77 -4.10
N SER A 242 -9.64 -10.75 -4.88
CA SER A 242 -10.88 -9.99 -4.70
C SER A 242 -12.04 -10.66 -5.43
N CYS A 243 -13.24 -10.50 -4.88
CA CYS A 243 -14.44 -10.72 -5.68
C CYS A 243 -14.44 -9.81 -6.92
N TYR A 244 -15.00 -10.33 -8.00
CA TYR A 244 -15.09 -9.63 -9.28
C TYR A 244 -16.52 -9.63 -9.80
N TYR A 245 -16.80 -8.72 -10.73
CA TYR A 245 -18.11 -8.57 -11.36
C TYR A 245 -18.03 -9.02 -12.81
N THR A 246 -19.06 -9.71 -13.29
CA THR A 246 -19.21 -10.11 -14.70
C THR A 246 -20.03 -9.12 -15.53
N GLY A 247 -20.32 -7.93 -14.97
CA GLY A 247 -21.09 -6.85 -15.58
C GLY A 247 -21.16 -5.62 -14.68
N ASN A 248 -22.04 -4.67 -15.00
CA ASN A 248 -22.15 -3.36 -14.32
C ASN A 248 -23.05 -3.36 -13.05
N ILE A 249 -23.52 -4.53 -12.60
CA ILE A 249 -24.49 -4.63 -11.50
C ILE A 249 -23.81 -5.27 -10.28
N GLU A 250 -23.88 -4.59 -9.12
CA GLU A 250 -23.29 -5.06 -7.85
C GLU A 250 -23.82 -6.45 -7.40
N ASN A 251 -25.00 -6.85 -7.86
CA ASN A 251 -25.63 -8.14 -7.53
C ASN A 251 -25.04 -9.36 -8.25
N GLU A 252 -24.17 -9.17 -9.25
CA GLU A 252 -23.49 -10.29 -9.95
C GLU A 252 -22.08 -10.58 -9.40
N ARG A 253 -21.88 -10.33 -8.11
CA ARG A 253 -20.58 -10.51 -7.48
C ARG A 253 -20.19 -11.99 -7.48
N LYS A 254 -19.06 -12.31 -8.12
CA LYS A 254 -18.48 -13.65 -8.12
C LYS A 254 -17.42 -13.78 -7.03
N ASP A 255 -17.32 -15.00 -6.50
CA ASP A 255 -16.27 -15.37 -5.56
C ASP A 255 -14.87 -15.20 -6.17
N PRO A 256 -13.85 -14.90 -5.36
CA PRO A 256 -12.50 -14.72 -5.85
C PRO A 256 -11.96 -16.00 -6.52
N LEU A 257 -11.13 -15.81 -7.55
CA LEU A 257 -10.44 -16.91 -8.23
C LEU A 257 -9.37 -17.56 -7.38
N VAL A 258 -8.86 -16.91 -6.34
CA VAL A 258 -7.87 -17.49 -5.45
C VAL A 258 -8.19 -17.12 -4.02
N ASN A 259 -8.18 -18.10 -3.12
CA ASN A 259 -8.34 -17.85 -1.70
C ASN A 259 -7.18 -16.98 -1.19
N VAL A 260 -7.49 -15.82 -0.62
CA VAL A 260 -6.50 -14.89 -0.08
C VAL A 260 -5.57 -15.55 0.95
N ASN A 261 -6.09 -16.45 1.78
CA ASN A 261 -5.30 -17.15 2.79
C ASN A 261 -4.28 -18.10 2.14
N LEU A 262 -4.64 -18.73 1.01
CA LEU A 262 -3.74 -19.59 0.25
C LEU A 262 -2.59 -18.77 -0.36
N ILE A 263 -2.89 -17.61 -0.95
CA ILE A 263 -1.88 -16.67 -1.44
C ILE A 263 -0.94 -16.25 -0.31
N CYS A 264 -1.49 -15.85 0.83
CA CYS A 264 -0.67 -15.42 1.96
C CYS A 264 0.26 -16.54 2.44
N ASN A 265 -0.27 -17.76 2.63
CA ASN A 265 0.50 -18.88 3.17
C ASN A 265 1.54 -19.42 2.19
N THR A 266 1.18 -19.56 0.91
CA THR A 266 2.00 -20.29 -0.06
C THR A 266 2.87 -19.38 -0.91
N VAL A 267 2.57 -18.09 -0.98
CA VAL A 267 3.31 -17.12 -1.81
C VAL A 267 3.91 -16.01 -0.94
N LEU A 268 3.09 -15.28 -0.19
CA LEU A 268 3.58 -14.08 0.52
C LEU A 268 4.53 -14.43 1.68
N ILE A 269 4.25 -15.47 2.47
CA ILE A 269 5.17 -15.94 3.52
C ILE A 269 6.54 -16.33 2.92
N PRO A 270 6.63 -17.20 1.89
CA PRO A 270 7.89 -17.48 1.20
C PRO A 270 8.59 -16.23 0.65
N MET A 271 7.86 -15.30 0.02
CA MET A 271 8.43 -14.02 -0.44
C MET A 271 9.03 -13.22 0.70
N ALA A 272 8.37 -13.21 1.85
CA ALA A 272 8.85 -12.50 3.02
C ALA A 272 10.05 -13.17 3.69
N PHE A 273 10.52 -14.35 3.28
CA PHE A 273 11.81 -14.88 3.75
C PHE A 273 13.00 -14.23 3.04
N SER A 274 12.83 -13.77 1.80
CA SER A 274 13.90 -13.10 1.06
C SER A 274 13.82 -11.59 1.24
N GLU A 275 14.94 -10.99 1.64
CA GLU A 275 15.09 -9.55 1.82
C GLU A 275 14.74 -8.75 0.56
N SER A 276 15.06 -9.29 -0.63
CA SER A 276 14.76 -8.63 -1.92
C SER A 276 13.27 -8.54 -2.22
N THR A 277 12.45 -9.44 -1.66
CA THR A 277 11.02 -9.53 -1.96
C THR A 277 10.12 -9.19 -0.78
N ALA A 278 10.69 -8.99 0.41
CA ALA A 278 9.93 -8.71 1.63
C ALA A 278 9.05 -7.47 1.51
N GLN A 279 9.56 -6.35 0.99
CA GLN A 279 8.79 -5.12 0.80
C GLN A 279 7.56 -5.34 -0.09
N LEU A 280 7.74 -6.06 -1.21
CA LEU A 280 6.65 -6.42 -2.12
C LEU A 280 5.61 -7.33 -1.44
N ALA A 281 6.06 -8.33 -0.67
CA ALA A 281 5.17 -9.22 0.07
C ALA A 281 4.29 -8.45 1.07
N PHE A 282 4.87 -7.52 1.83
CA PHE A 282 4.14 -6.69 2.78
C PHE A 282 3.20 -5.70 2.08
N THR A 283 3.58 -5.16 0.93
CA THR A 283 2.68 -4.26 0.17
C THR A 283 1.48 -5.01 -0.41
N ILE A 284 1.68 -6.21 -0.95
CA ILE A 284 0.57 -7.05 -1.40
C ILE A 284 -0.35 -7.36 -0.21
N LEU A 285 0.21 -7.75 0.95
CA LEU A 285 -0.58 -8.03 2.15
C LEU A 285 -1.37 -6.81 2.63
N ALA A 286 -0.76 -5.63 2.68
CA ALA A 286 -1.44 -4.38 3.04
C ALA A 286 -2.62 -4.11 2.10
N LYS A 287 -2.42 -4.26 0.78
CA LYS A 287 -3.49 -4.08 -0.20
C LYS A 287 -4.63 -5.08 -0.02
N LEU A 288 -4.31 -6.34 0.29
CA LEU A 288 -5.32 -7.37 0.55
C LEU A 288 -6.11 -7.07 1.84
N ILE A 289 -5.47 -6.53 2.88
CA ILE A 289 -6.17 -6.09 4.11
C ILE A 289 -7.12 -4.95 3.81
N ASP A 290 -6.69 -3.94 3.03
CA ASP A 290 -7.57 -2.83 2.61
C ASP A 290 -8.81 -3.35 1.87
N LEU A 291 -8.62 -4.30 0.95
CA LEU A 291 -9.73 -4.96 0.25
C LEU A 291 -10.63 -5.74 1.21
N SER A 292 -10.08 -6.37 2.24
CA SER A 292 -10.90 -7.07 3.23
C SER A 292 -11.74 -6.13 4.09
N SER A 293 -11.22 -4.96 4.43
CA SER A 293 -11.97 -3.90 5.11
C SER A 293 -13.12 -3.38 4.26
N LEU A 294 -12.98 -3.40 2.93
CA LEU A 294 -14.05 -3.12 1.96
C LEU A 294 -14.97 -4.34 1.70
N ASN A 295 -14.86 -5.41 2.48
CA ASN A 295 -15.55 -6.68 2.27
C ASN A 295 -15.32 -7.29 0.89
N LEU A 296 -14.23 -6.96 0.18
CA LEU A 296 -13.90 -7.47 -1.17
C LEU A 296 -13.15 -8.81 -1.15
N CYS A 297 -12.53 -9.16 -0.02
CA CYS A 297 -11.97 -10.48 0.25
C CYS A 297 -12.12 -10.83 1.74
N LYS A 298 -11.96 -12.12 2.10
CA LYS A 298 -12.16 -12.60 3.47
C LYS A 298 -10.95 -13.37 3.99
N PHE A 299 -10.32 -12.82 5.04
CA PHE A 299 -9.30 -13.54 5.80
C PHE A 299 -9.94 -14.52 6.78
N LYS A 300 -9.27 -15.67 6.96
CA LYS A 300 -9.52 -16.61 8.05
C LYS A 300 -8.24 -16.69 8.85
N TRP A 301 -8.18 -15.99 9.98
CA TRP A 301 -6.97 -15.88 10.79
C TRP A 301 -6.72 -17.16 11.58
N GLN A 302 -5.45 -17.53 11.73
CA GLN A 302 -5.05 -18.68 12.52
C GLN A 302 -3.70 -18.47 13.23
N ASN A 303 -3.63 -19.00 14.46
CA ASN A 303 -2.39 -19.23 15.18
C ASN A 303 -1.55 -20.34 14.55
N LEU A 304 -0.22 -20.28 14.65
CA LEU A 304 0.75 -21.16 13.97
C LEU A 304 0.75 -22.63 14.45
N SER A 305 -0.24 -23.08 15.23
CA SER A 305 -0.29 -24.45 15.75
C SER A 305 -0.36 -25.49 14.62
N PRO A 306 0.37 -26.60 14.75
CA PRO A 306 0.39 -27.64 13.73
C PRO A 306 -0.82 -28.58 13.92
N GLU A 307 -1.97 -28.25 13.35
CA GLU A 307 -3.03 -29.23 13.16
C GLU A 307 -3.23 -29.48 11.65
N VAL A 308 -3.52 -30.73 11.30
CA VAL A 308 -3.51 -31.23 9.91
C VAL A 308 -4.68 -30.64 9.08
N GLY A 309 -5.68 -30.00 9.71
CA GLY A 309 -6.86 -29.41 9.05
C GLY A 309 -6.76 -27.94 8.62
N ASP A 310 -5.56 -27.36 8.52
CA ASP A 310 -5.37 -25.90 8.64
C ASP A 310 -4.81 -25.16 7.42
N GLU A 311 -4.69 -25.80 6.27
CA GLU A 311 -4.12 -25.16 5.07
C GLU A 311 -4.91 -23.94 4.57
N ASN A 312 -6.18 -23.84 4.94
CA ASN A 312 -7.13 -22.84 4.44
C ASN A 312 -7.19 -21.54 5.27
N LYS A 313 -6.43 -21.45 6.38
CA LYS A 313 -6.41 -20.26 7.25
C LYS A 313 -5.03 -19.60 7.21
N PHE A 314 -4.98 -18.28 7.27
CA PHE A 314 -3.74 -17.52 7.21
C PHE A 314 -2.99 -17.57 8.55
N LYS A 315 -1.75 -18.07 8.49
CA LYS A 315 -0.78 -18.16 9.60
C LYS A 315 -0.16 -16.79 9.90
N ILE A 316 -0.99 -15.85 10.38
CA ILE A 316 -0.63 -14.44 10.56
C ILE A 316 0.58 -14.22 11.47
N GLU A 317 0.73 -15.06 12.50
CA GLU A 317 1.87 -15.01 13.42
C GLU A 317 3.22 -15.15 12.71
N GLY A 318 3.27 -15.94 11.62
CA GLY A 318 4.47 -16.08 10.79
C GLY A 318 4.84 -14.78 10.07
N MET A 319 3.85 -14.08 9.49
CA MET A 319 4.11 -12.80 8.84
C MET A 319 4.53 -11.70 9.81
N ILE A 320 3.94 -11.66 11.01
CA ILE A 320 4.37 -10.71 12.05
C ILE A 320 5.80 -11.03 12.51
N ALA A 321 6.14 -12.30 12.69
CA ALA A 321 7.50 -12.70 13.06
C ALA A 321 8.54 -12.30 12.00
N LEU A 322 8.21 -12.47 10.72
CA LEU A 322 9.06 -12.06 9.59
C LEU A 322 9.18 -10.54 9.51
N ALA A 323 8.08 -9.81 9.70
CA ALA A 323 8.09 -8.35 9.74
C ALA A 323 9.06 -7.81 10.82
N ILE A 324 8.94 -8.31 12.05
CA ILE A 324 9.82 -7.92 13.18
C ILE A 324 11.28 -8.32 12.91
N HIS A 325 11.51 -9.47 12.28
CA HIS A 325 12.85 -9.93 11.92
C HIS A 325 13.55 -9.02 10.91
N HIS A 326 12.80 -8.44 9.98
CA HIS A 326 13.32 -7.58 8.92
C HIS A 326 13.63 -6.15 9.37
N LEU A 327 13.05 -5.67 10.48
CA LEU A 327 13.27 -4.30 10.96
C LEU A 327 14.76 -3.92 11.14
N PRO A 328 15.62 -4.71 11.84
CA PRO A 328 17.06 -4.45 11.89
C PRO A 328 17.74 -4.36 10.53
N TYR A 329 17.32 -5.21 9.59
CA TYR A 329 17.96 -5.32 8.29
C TYR A 329 17.69 -4.06 7.45
N PHE A 330 16.41 -3.67 7.32
CA PHE A 330 16.04 -2.46 6.58
C PHE A 330 16.63 -1.20 7.21
N ALA A 331 16.73 -1.13 8.55
CA ALA A 331 17.40 -0.04 9.25
C ALA A 331 18.89 0.08 8.91
N ARG A 332 19.65 -1.04 8.94
CA ARG A 332 21.09 -1.04 8.59
C ARG A 332 21.37 -0.68 7.14
N LYS A 333 20.40 -0.92 6.24
CA LYS A 333 20.48 -0.58 4.82
C LYS A 333 19.95 0.81 4.49
N GLU A 334 19.54 1.59 5.50
CA GLU A 334 18.93 2.92 5.34
C GLU A 334 17.71 2.91 4.39
N ASN A 335 17.00 1.78 4.32
CA ASN A 335 15.82 1.63 3.47
C ASN A 335 14.55 2.04 4.23
N SER A 336 14.32 3.35 4.26
CA SER A 336 13.18 3.98 4.94
C SER A 336 11.82 3.57 4.35
N GLU A 337 11.72 3.39 3.03
CA GLU A 337 10.49 2.93 2.36
C GLU A 337 10.08 1.53 2.82
N GLY A 338 11.05 0.62 2.94
CA GLY A 338 10.84 -0.74 3.45
C GLY A 338 10.38 -0.75 4.90
N LEU A 339 11.01 0.05 5.77
CA LEU A 339 10.59 0.23 7.16
C LEU A 339 9.16 0.76 7.25
N PHE A 340 8.87 1.85 6.53
CA PHE A 340 7.53 2.45 6.51
C PHE A 340 6.47 1.45 6.03
N CYS A 341 6.75 0.69 4.96
CA CYS A 341 5.87 -0.35 4.45
C CYS A 341 5.56 -1.42 5.52
N ILE A 342 6.58 -1.89 6.23
CA ILE A 342 6.40 -2.89 7.30
C ILE A 342 5.54 -2.33 8.44
N PHE A 343 5.86 -1.14 8.94
CA PHE A 343 5.09 -0.52 10.03
C PHE A 343 3.63 -0.25 9.63
N SER A 344 3.41 0.30 8.43
CA SER A 344 2.07 0.51 7.87
C SER A 344 1.29 -0.80 7.77
N THR A 345 1.93 -1.87 7.30
CA THR A 345 1.31 -3.19 7.19
C THR A 345 0.98 -3.77 8.56
N LEU A 346 1.89 -3.68 9.54
CA LEU A 346 1.66 -4.13 10.92
C LEU A 346 0.52 -3.37 11.59
N HIS A 347 0.41 -2.06 11.36
CA HIS A 347 -0.69 -1.26 11.87
C HIS A 347 -2.03 -1.78 11.33
N LYS A 348 -2.16 -1.91 10.00
CA LYS A 348 -3.37 -2.43 9.34
C LYS A 348 -3.73 -3.84 9.81
N ILE A 349 -2.73 -4.72 9.98
CA ILE A 349 -2.92 -6.05 10.57
C ILE A 349 -3.52 -5.92 11.97
N SER A 350 -2.95 -5.06 12.83
CA SER A 350 -3.41 -4.91 14.22
C SER A 350 -4.85 -4.40 14.31
N GLU A 351 -5.23 -3.42 13.49
CA GLU A 351 -6.60 -2.91 13.42
C GLU A 351 -7.56 -4.01 12.97
N LYS A 352 -7.21 -4.71 11.88
CA LYS A 352 -8.06 -5.76 11.33
C LYS A 352 -8.24 -6.95 12.28
N LEU A 353 -7.17 -7.40 12.93
CA LEU A 353 -7.24 -8.48 13.91
C LEU A 353 -8.05 -8.09 15.15
N SER A 354 -7.98 -6.82 15.57
CA SER A 354 -8.79 -6.29 16.67
C SER A 354 -10.27 -6.28 16.31
N ALA A 355 -10.62 -5.81 15.11
CA ALA A 355 -11.99 -5.83 14.59
C ALA A 355 -12.54 -7.27 14.49
N ASP A 356 -11.71 -8.20 14.01
CA ASP A 356 -12.05 -9.61 13.87
C ASP A 356 -11.94 -10.41 15.19
N LYS A 357 -11.63 -9.73 16.31
CA LYS A 357 -11.51 -10.30 17.68
C LYS A 357 -10.55 -11.48 17.77
N PHE A 358 -9.47 -11.46 17.00
CA PHE A 358 -8.47 -12.52 16.98
C PHE A 358 -7.68 -12.56 18.29
N ARG A 359 -7.32 -13.76 18.74
CA ARG A 359 -6.49 -13.98 19.93
C ARG A 359 -5.20 -14.71 19.58
N PHE A 360 -4.09 -14.03 19.82
CA PHE A 360 -2.75 -14.58 19.65
C PHE A 360 -2.44 -15.68 20.64
N SER A 361 -1.57 -16.61 20.23
CA SER A 361 -1.02 -17.61 21.14
C SER A 361 -0.02 -16.96 22.11
N LYS A 362 -0.14 -17.29 23.41
CA LYS A 362 0.77 -16.78 24.44
C LYS A 362 2.26 -17.02 24.13
N PRO A 363 2.68 -18.21 23.64
CA PRO A 363 4.09 -18.46 23.33
C PRO A 363 4.64 -17.50 22.28
N ILE A 364 3.86 -17.17 21.25
CA ILE A 364 4.30 -16.28 20.18
C ILE A 364 4.33 -14.83 20.66
N VAL A 365 3.34 -14.39 21.43
CA VAL A 365 3.40 -13.07 22.09
C VAL A 365 4.69 -12.94 22.91
N ASN A 366 5.01 -13.94 23.74
CA ASN A 366 6.22 -13.93 24.55
C ASN A 366 7.49 -13.87 23.69
N HIS A 367 7.56 -14.68 22.62
CA HIS A 367 8.69 -14.71 21.70
C HIS A 367 8.90 -13.37 20.98
N GLN A 368 7.83 -12.76 20.46
CA GLN A 368 7.94 -11.45 19.79
C GLN A 368 8.33 -10.35 20.79
N LEU A 369 7.79 -10.36 22.00
CA LEU A 369 8.18 -9.40 23.05
C LEU A 369 9.65 -9.55 23.47
N VAL A 370 10.21 -10.76 23.46
CA VAL A 370 11.64 -10.98 23.71
C VAL A 370 12.47 -10.40 22.56
N LYS A 371 12.09 -10.66 21.30
CA LYS A 371 12.78 -10.09 20.13
C LYS A 371 12.75 -8.56 20.13
N LEU A 372 11.60 -7.95 20.37
CA LEU A 372 11.43 -6.49 20.38
C LEU A 372 12.32 -5.81 21.43
N LYS A 373 12.58 -6.45 22.59
CA LYS A 373 13.50 -5.92 23.61
C LYS A 373 14.97 -5.82 23.15
N SER A 374 15.34 -6.55 22.10
CA SER A 374 16.70 -6.51 21.53
C SER A 374 16.84 -5.53 20.36
N LEU A 375 15.74 -4.93 19.91
CA LEU A 375 15.73 -3.93 18.84
C LEU A 375 16.00 -2.53 19.37
N ASP A 376 16.22 -1.59 18.45
CA ASP A 376 16.07 -0.18 18.77
C ASP A 376 14.70 0.05 19.41
N TRP A 377 14.70 0.89 20.44
CA TRP A 377 13.53 1.09 21.29
C TRP A 377 12.37 1.74 20.54
N ILE A 378 12.64 2.55 19.51
CA ILE A 378 11.60 3.22 18.71
C ILE A 378 10.82 2.18 17.93
N TYR A 379 11.52 1.25 17.29
CA TYR A 379 10.90 0.14 16.57
C TYR A 379 10.11 -0.75 17.53
N ALA A 380 10.73 -1.08 18.68
CA ALA A 380 10.07 -1.85 19.73
C ALA A 380 8.79 -1.14 20.22
N TYR A 381 8.87 0.16 20.48
CA TYR A 381 7.77 1.00 20.94
C TYR A 381 6.61 0.99 19.94
N VAL A 382 6.88 1.28 18.67
CA VAL A 382 5.85 1.36 17.61
C VAL A 382 5.13 0.02 17.45
N VAL A 383 5.87 -1.09 17.33
CA VAL A 383 5.25 -2.43 17.21
C VAL A 383 4.46 -2.78 18.48
N MET A 384 5.03 -2.56 19.67
CA MET A 384 4.32 -2.81 20.92
C MET A 384 3.07 -1.95 21.06
N ARG A 385 3.07 -0.73 20.52
CA ARG A 385 1.91 0.16 20.56
C ARG A 385 0.77 -0.33 19.69
N PHE A 386 1.05 -0.78 18.47
CA PHE A 386 0.06 -1.37 17.56
C PHE A 386 -0.61 -2.59 18.17
N PHE A 387 0.19 -3.50 18.74
CA PHE A 387 -0.32 -4.75 19.30
C PHE A 387 -0.66 -4.67 20.80
N LYS A 388 -0.64 -3.48 21.42
CA LYS A 388 -0.78 -3.32 22.88
C LYS A 388 -1.98 -4.09 23.45
N SER A 389 -3.15 -3.89 22.86
CA SER A 389 -4.40 -4.55 23.28
C SER A 389 -4.42 -6.03 22.90
N LEU A 390 -3.96 -6.37 21.68
CA LEU A 390 -3.96 -7.75 21.17
C LEU A 390 -3.02 -8.68 21.95
N TRP A 391 -1.93 -8.15 22.48
CA TRP A 391 -0.90 -8.89 23.22
C TRP A 391 -0.97 -8.67 24.73
N ASN A 392 -1.95 -7.90 25.22
CA ASN A 392 -2.07 -7.52 26.64
C ASN A 392 -0.78 -6.91 27.21
N ILE A 393 -0.17 -5.98 26.47
CA ILE A 393 1.03 -5.28 26.93
C ILE A 393 0.64 -4.28 28.00
N GLU A 394 1.09 -4.54 29.24
CA GLU A 394 0.85 -3.64 30.39
C GLU A 394 1.60 -2.31 30.25
N LYS A 395 2.87 -2.35 29.84
CA LYS A 395 3.75 -1.17 29.76
C LYS A 395 4.57 -1.16 28.47
N LEU A 396 4.64 0.02 27.83
CA LEU A 396 5.44 0.25 26.63
C LEU A 396 6.90 0.57 27.00
N ILE A 397 7.84 0.25 26.11
CA ILE A 397 9.28 0.47 26.36
C ILE A 397 9.70 1.83 25.82
N ILE A 398 10.38 2.63 26.65
CA ILE A 398 10.94 3.94 26.26
C ILE A 398 12.29 4.19 26.96
N PRO A 399 13.09 5.17 26.50
CA PRO A 399 14.38 5.48 27.11
C PRO A 399 14.22 6.09 28.50
N LYS A 400 15.16 5.78 29.39
CA LYS A 400 15.21 6.34 30.75
C LYS A 400 15.34 7.87 30.74
N SER A 401 15.92 8.47 29.69
CA SER A 401 15.99 9.92 29.51
C SER A 401 14.60 10.58 29.53
N PHE A 402 13.54 9.89 29.11
CA PHE A 402 12.19 10.43 29.06
C PHE A 402 11.56 10.62 30.44
N GLN A 403 12.08 9.94 31.47
CA GLN A 403 11.61 10.07 32.85
C GLN A 403 11.73 11.51 33.38
N HIS A 404 12.71 12.27 32.88
CA HIS A 404 12.91 13.66 33.24
C HIS A 404 11.79 14.58 32.74
N PHE A 405 11.10 14.18 31.67
CA PHE A 405 10.13 15.01 30.98
C PHE A 405 8.68 14.70 31.33
N MET A 406 8.37 13.46 31.70
CA MET A 406 7.01 13.05 31.98
C MET A 406 6.62 13.26 33.44
N ASP A 407 5.33 13.51 33.67
CA ASP A 407 4.73 13.55 35.01
C ASP A 407 4.56 12.13 35.59
N GLU A 408 4.28 12.05 36.89
CA GLU A 408 4.22 10.78 37.62
C GLU A 408 3.18 9.81 37.04
N ASP A 409 2.00 10.30 36.66
CA ASP A 409 0.94 9.48 36.08
C ASP A 409 1.34 8.86 34.74
N SER A 410 2.04 9.61 33.89
CA SER A 410 2.53 9.10 32.61
C SER A 410 3.64 8.06 32.81
N LEU A 411 4.51 8.21 33.83
CA LEU A 411 5.57 7.23 34.12
C LEU A 411 5.01 5.82 34.39
N LEU A 412 3.80 5.71 34.95
CA LEU A 412 3.19 4.41 35.27
C LEU A 412 2.91 3.55 34.03
N LYS A 413 2.76 4.18 32.86
CA LYS A 413 2.45 3.54 31.56
C LYS A 413 3.67 2.86 30.91
N TYR A 414 4.87 3.10 31.44
CA TYR A 414 6.12 2.81 30.74
C TYR A 414 7.09 1.93 31.53
N LYS A 415 7.88 1.17 30.76
CA LYS A 415 9.06 0.46 31.21
C LYS A 415 10.29 1.13 30.62
N PHE A 416 11.17 1.64 31.48
CA PHE A 416 12.34 2.41 31.07
C PHE A 416 13.56 1.52 30.78
N ILE A 417 14.27 1.84 29.70
CA ILE A 417 15.54 1.19 29.32
C ILE A 417 16.69 2.20 29.24
N ARG A 418 17.92 1.74 29.48
CA ARG A 418 19.12 2.59 29.32
C ARG A 418 19.62 2.50 27.89
N LEU A 419 19.82 3.65 27.25
CA LEU A 419 20.52 3.73 25.97
C LEU A 419 22.02 4.00 26.21
N SER A 420 22.87 3.46 25.34
CA SER A 420 24.31 3.72 25.33
C SER A 420 24.59 5.06 24.65
N GLY A 421 24.75 6.13 25.41
CA GLY A 421 25.17 7.43 24.88
C GLY A 421 25.11 8.55 25.92
N ASN A 422 26.10 9.45 25.89
CA ASN A 422 26.02 10.75 26.55
C ASN A 422 25.36 11.73 25.58
N GLN A 423 24.04 11.65 25.43
CA GLN A 423 23.26 12.61 24.64
C GLN A 423 22.44 13.50 25.58
N ASP A 424 22.28 14.77 25.18
CA ASP A 424 21.34 15.68 25.83
C ASP A 424 19.92 15.09 25.81
N PHE A 425 19.29 15.02 26.98
CA PHE A 425 17.99 14.39 27.18
C PHE A 425 16.92 15.01 26.27
N LEU A 426 16.96 16.33 26.06
CA LEU A 426 15.94 17.05 25.29
C LEU A 426 16.09 16.76 23.80
N THR A 427 17.32 16.84 23.30
CA THR A 427 17.65 16.44 21.93
C THR A 427 17.18 15.01 21.65
N CYS A 428 17.52 14.07 22.55
CA CYS A 428 17.12 12.67 22.44
C CYS A 428 15.58 12.52 22.40
N PHE A 429 14.85 13.26 23.25
CA PHE A 429 13.39 13.27 23.24
C PHE A 429 12.81 13.73 21.90
N THR A 430 13.32 14.85 21.37
CA THR A 430 12.83 15.44 20.13
C THR A 430 13.17 14.62 18.88
N GLU A 431 14.40 14.13 18.75
CA GLU A 431 14.80 13.27 17.63
C GLU A 431 13.95 11.99 17.58
N SER A 432 13.70 11.40 18.75
CA SER A 432 12.89 10.19 18.87
C SER A 432 11.43 10.41 18.50
N LEU A 433 10.85 11.57 18.82
CA LEU A 433 9.50 11.94 18.39
C LEU A 433 9.39 12.06 16.88
N PHE A 434 10.39 12.65 16.24
CA PHE A 434 10.42 12.77 14.79
C PHE A 434 10.65 11.42 14.10
N GLU A 435 11.52 10.58 14.64
CA GLU A 435 11.72 9.24 14.11
C GLU A 435 10.45 8.38 14.29
N MET A 436 9.80 8.44 15.46
CA MET A 436 8.49 7.82 15.66
C MET A 436 7.46 8.31 14.64
N PHE A 437 7.41 9.61 14.36
CA PHE A 437 6.51 10.19 13.37
C PHE A 437 6.77 9.65 11.95
N VAL A 438 8.04 9.66 11.52
CA VAL A 438 8.43 9.18 10.18
C VAL A 438 8.03 7.71 9.97
N LEU A 439 8.11 6.91 11.03
CA LEU A 439 7.76 5.48 10.99
C LEU A 439 6.26 5.23 11.19
N SER A 440 5.60 5.99 12.06
CA SER A 440 4.17 5.92 12.36
C SER A 440 3.67 7.22 13.00
N GLU A 441 3.03 8.06 12.19
CA GLU A 441 2.37 9.28 12.64
C GLU A 441 1.41 9.03 13.81
N PHE A 442 0.53 8.04 13.68
CA PHE A 442 -0.43 7.65 14.72
C PHE A 442 0.25 7.39 16.08
N CYS A 443 1.40 6.72 16.10
CA CYS A 443 2.09 6.42 17.35
C CYS A 443 2.69 7.67 18.00
N ALA A 444 3.18 8.61 17.20
CA ALA A 444 3.73 9.86 17.69
C ALA A 444 2.63 10.81 18.18
N GLU A 445 1.50 10.90 17.48
CA GLU A 445 0.31 11.62 17.93
C GLU A 445 -0.22 11.06 19.26
N ASP A 446 -0.48 9.75 19.30
CA ASP A 446 -0.98 9.07 20.50
C ASP A 446 -0.04 9.23 21.70
N PHE A 447 1.27 9.15 21.48
CA PHE A 447 2.26 9.39 22.54
C PHE A 447 2.17 10.81 23.07
N LEU A 448 2.05 11.80 22.19
CA LEU A 448 1.99 13.19 22.63
C LEU A 448 0.67 13.49 23.34
N GLU A 449 -0.46 13.04 22.81
CA GLU A 449 -1.79 13.34 23.36
C GLU A 449 -2.04 12.64 24.69
N ASN A 450 -1.68 11.36 24.81
CA ASN A 450 -2.00 10.57 26.00
C ASN A 450 -1.03 10.76 27.17
N ASN A 451 0.06 11.52 27.01
CA ASN A 451 1.04 11.73 28.08
C ASN A 451 1.13 13.19 28.49
N ASN A 452 1.25 13.39 29.79
CA ASN A 452 1.48 14.69 30.38
C ASN A 452 2.98 14.91 30.58
N PHE A 453 3.41 16.13 30.32
CA PHE A 453 4.81 16.52 30.44
C PHE A 453 4.98 17.57 31.55
N LYS A 454 6.08 17.48 32.28
CA LYS A 454 6.48 18.45 33.29
C LYS A 454 6.67 19.82 32.63
N LYS A 455 6.17 20.90 33.24
CA LYS A 455 6.23 22.28 32.70
C LYS A 455 7.65 22.87 32.61
N VAL A 456 8.69 22.14 32.99
CA VAL A 456 10.08 22.62 33.10
C VAL A 456 10.82 22.42 31.77
N PHE A 457 10.22 22.83 30.65
CA PHE A 457 10.93 22.87 29.38
C PHE A 457 11.35 24.29 29.08
N ASP A 458 12.66 24.49 28.83
CA ASP A 458 13.11 25.71 28.17
C ASP A 458 12.58 25.68 26.73
N SER A 459 11.57 26.51 26.47
CA SER A 459 10.97 26.66 25.15
C SER A 459 11.99 26.99 24.05
N SER A 460 13.12 27.61 24.40
CA SER A 460 14.22 27.92 23.49
C SER A 460 15.01 26.67 23.14
N LEU A 461 15.34 25.84 24.13
CA LEU A 461 16.03 24.57 23.89
C LEU A 461 15.15 23.59 23.10
N LEU A 462 13.84 23.58 23.34
CA LEU A 462 12.89 22.75 22.58
C LEU A 462 12.74 23.25 21.13
N ARG A 463 12.62 24.57 20.91
CA ARG A 463 12.69 25.15 19.55
C ARG A 463 13.98 24.78 18.82
N THR A 464 15.11 24.81 19.52
CA THR A 464 16.41 24.41 18.99
C THR A 464 16.47 22.92 18.64
N ALA A 465 15.99 22.04 19.52
CA ALA A 465 15.91 20.61 19.26
C ALA A 465 14.95 20.27 18.10
N LEU A 466 13.81 20.97 18.02
CA LEU A 466 12.88 20.88 16.89
C LEU A 466 13.57 21.31 15.59
N SER A 467 14.36 22.40 15.62
CA SER A 467 15.15 22.84 14.48
C SER A 467 16.15 21.79 14.01
N ARG A 468 16.87 21.19 14.96
CA ARG A 468 17.88 20.17 14.65
C ARG A 468 17.27 18.92 14.02
N GLY A 469 16.18 18.42 14.59
CA GLY A 469 15.46 17.28 14.04
C GLY A 469 14.78 17.56 12.70
N LEU A 470 14.43 18.83 12.45
CA LEU A 470 13.95 19.32 11.16
C LEU A 470 15.05 19.53 10.13
N PHE A 471 16.25 19.92 10.52
CA PHE A 471 17.32 20.30 9.61
C PHE A 471 17.82 19.11 8.78
N TYR A 472 17.91 17.93 9.40
CA TYR A 472 18.44 16.71 8.77
C TYR A 472 17.60 16.20 7.58
N PRO A 473 16.24 16.13 7.65
CA PRO A 473 15.44 15.76 6.48
C PRO A 473 15.43 16.82 5.37
N TYR A 474 15.58 18.12 5.69
CA TYR A 474 15.50 19.21 4.70
C TYR A 474 16.82 19.52 3.98
N ALA A 475 17.96 19.22 4.59
CA ALA A 475 19.26 19.43 3.95
C ALA A 475 19.52 18.43 2.80
N ASN A 476 18.79 17.29 2.75
CA ASN A 476 19.01 16.27 1.73
C ASN A 476 17.80 15.87 0.86
N HIS A 477 16.52 15.89 1.28
CA HIS A 477 15.45 15.42 0.37
C HIS A 477 14.06 16.08 0.55
N ILE A 478 13.33 16.07 -0.57
CA ILE A 478 11.96 16.57 -0.80
C ILE A 478 11.00 16.09 0.30
N LEU A 479 10.38 17.01 1.04
CA LEU A 479 9.16 16.68 1.76
C LEU A 479 8.04 16.43 0.75
N PRO A 480 7.39 15.25 0.76
CA PRO A 480 6.17 15.07 0.00
C PRO A 480 5.17 16.14 0.42
N SER A 481 4.59 16.86 -0.53
CA SER A 481 3.56 17.89 -0.29
C SER A 481 2.34 17.38 0.51
N MET A 482 2.21 16.05 0.64
CA MET A 482 1.18 15.32 1.37
C MET A 482 1.50 15.04 2.86
N THR A 483 2.66 15.41 3.40
CA THR A 483 2.99 15.04 4.79
C THR A 483 2.22 15.83 5.84
N SER A 484 1.51 15.08 6.68
CA SER A 484 0.79 15.38 7.92
C SER A 484 1.62 16.02 9.05
N PHE A 485 2.84 16.46 8.73
CA PHE A 485 3.80 17.11 9.63
C PHE A 485 3.18 18.24 10.47
N LYS A 486 2.13 18.88 9.95
CA LYS A 486 1.40 19.96 10.62
C LYS A 486 0.72 19.52 11.91
N ASN A 487 0.17 18.30 11.99
CA ASN A 487 -0.62 17.84 13.14
C ASN A 487 0.27 17.59 14.36
N ILE A 488 1.34 16.82 14.19
CA ILE A 488 2.30 16.54 15.27
C ILE A 488 2.96 17.82 15.78
N PHE A 489 3.36 18.73 14.87
CA PHE A 489 3.86 20.03 15.29
C PHE A 489 2.81 20.81 16.06
N SER A 490 1.57 20.87 15.61
CA SER A 490 0.49 21.52 16.33
C SER A 490 0.31 20.95 17.75
N ILE A 491 0.32 19.62 17.91
CA ILE A 491 0.20 18.95 19.21
C ILE A 491 1.40 19.30 20.11
N LEU A 492 2.63 19.22 19.60
CA LEU A 492 3.85 19.60 20.32
C LEU A 492 3.77 21.05 20.82
N MET A 493 3.41 21.96 19.92
CA MET A 493 3.36 23.40 20.22
C MET A 493 2.30 23.69 21.31
N ARG A 494 1.13 23.06 21.23
CA ARG A 494 0.07 23.17 22.25
C ARG A 494 0.52 22.59 23.59
N LYS A 495 1.08 21.38 23.60
CA LYS A 495 1.47 20.65 24.83
C LYS A 495 2.60 21.33 25.59
N PHE A 496 3.58 21.87 24.88
CA PHE A 496 4.74 22.52 25.48
C PHE A 496 4.60 24.04 25.55
N ASN A 497 3.42 24.58 25.20
CA ASN A 497 3.15 26.01 25.09
C ASN A 497 4.24 26.76 24.31
N ILE A 498 4.79 26.11 23.29
CA ILE A 498 5.69 26.76 22.36
C ILE A 498 4.77 27.63 21.53
N THR A 499 4.74 28.93 21.81
CA THR A 499 4.08 29.86 20.92
C THR A 499 4.82 29.80 19.57
N PRO A 500 4.16 29.51 18.43
CA PRO A 500 4.64 30.13 17.21
C PRO A 500 4.59 31.62 17.50
N LEU A 501 5.58 32.41 17.05
CA LEU A 501 5.57 33.87 17.17
C LEU A 501 4.12 34.36 17.03
N SER A 502 3.60 34.99 18.08
CA SER A 502 2.17 35.07 18.35
C SER A 502 1.41 35.81 17.24
N SER A 503 0.88 35.07 16.26
CA SER A 503 -0.27 35.53 15.47
C SER A 503 -1.51 34.89 16.06
N THR A 504 -1.90 35.31 17.27
CA THR A 504 -3.25 35.07 17.77
C THR A 504 -4.22 35.95 16.98
N ILE A 505 -4.50 35.53 15.75
CA ILE A 505 -5.88 35.52 15.29
C ILE A 505 -6.44 34.23 15.86
N THR A 506 -7.42 34.33 16.76
CA THR A 506 -8.30 33.22 17.09
C THR A 506 -9.09 32.91 15.81
N TYR A 507 -8.51 32.15 14.89
CA TYR A 507 -9.33 31.33 14.04
C TYR A 507 -9.80 30.20 14.94
N TYR A 508 -11.10 30.17 15.22
CA TYR A 508 -11.73 28.91 15.60
C TYR A 508 -11.37 27.93 14.49
N ILE A 509 -10.38 27.07 14.74
CA ILE A 509 -10.19 25.87 13.95
C ILE A 509 -11.33 24.98 14.41
N ASP A 510 -12.47 25.08 13.74
CA ASP A 510 -13.46 24.03 13.78
C ASP A 510 -12.87 22.86 12.99
N PRO A 511 -12.54 21.73 13.64
CA PRO A 511 -11.83 20.63 13.01
C PRO A 511 -12.65 19.86 11.96
N THR A 512 -13.87 20.29 11.63
CA THR A 512 -14.79 19.57 10.73
C THR A 512 -15.04 20.20 9.36
N ASP A 513 -14.44 21.35 9.02
CA ASP A 513 -14.82 22.08 7.80
C ASP A 513 -13.81 21.92 6.65
N ASP A 514 -13.92 20.80 5.92
CA ASP A 514 -13.02 20.42 4.81
C ASP A 514 -13.36 21.08 3.46
N ASN A 515 -14.38 21.94 3.33
CA ASN A 515 -14.82 22.43 2.01
C ASN A 515 -15.41 23.84 1.92
N SER A 516 -15.17 24.72 2.89
CA SER A 516 -15.57 26.13 2.73
C SER A 516 -14.45 26.97 2.08
N VAL A 517 -14.73 27.43 0.86
CA VAL A 517 -13.94 28.37 0.07
C VAL A 517 -13.52 29.58 0.93
N LEU A 518 -12.26 29.60 1.36
CA LEU A 518 -11.60 30.77 1.95
C LEU A 518 -10.75 31.45 0.88
N THR A 519 -11.41 32.33 0.14
CA THR A 519 -10.78 33.32 -0.73
C THR A 519 -9.76 34.16 0.05
N PHE A 520 -8.51 34.14 -0.45
CA PHE A 520 -7.39 35.05 -0.13
C PHE A 520 -6.98 35.15 1.35
N TYR A 521 -6.07 34.29 1.83
CA TYR A 521 -4.96 34.61 2.77
C TYR A 521 -4.21 33.31 3.11
N ASN A 522 -3.46 32.78 2.14
CA ASN A 522 -2.68 31.55 2.34
C ASN A 522 -1.33 31.87 3.03
N ARG A 523 -1.35 32.23 4.33
CA ARG A 523 -0.15 32.25 5.17
C ARG A 523 -0.07 30.95 5.95
N SER A 524 0.85 30.07 5.57
CA SER A 524 1.13 28.88 6.37
C SER A 524 1.91 29.28 7.63
N ILE A 525 1.22 29.37 8.78
CA ILE A 525 1.81 29.54 10.13
C ILE A 525 2.96 28.54 10.35
N VAL A 526 2.84 27.35 9.76
CA VAL A 526 3.86 26.30 9.78
C VAL A 526 5.13 26.71 9.03
N LYS A 527 5.02 27.34 7.85
CA LYS A 527 6.18 27.86 7.11
C LYS A 527 6.88 28.97 7.89
N GLN A 528 6.12 29.83 8.57
CA GLN A 528 6.68 30.91 9.39
C GLN A 528 7.41 30.37 10.63
N LEU A 529 6.80 29.39 11.30
CA LEU A 529 7.38 28.68 12.42
C LEU A 529 8.68 27.96 12.03
N ILE A 530 8.65 27.16 10.96
CA ILE A 530 9.83 26.47 10.44
C ILE A 530 10.92 27.49 10.12
N THR A 531 10.60 28.55 9.37
CA THR A 531 11.59 29.58 9.01
C THR A 531 12.19 30.25 10.25
N SER A 532 11.38 30.54 11.28
CA SER A 532 11.86 31.09 12.56
C SER A 532 12.73 30.12 13.37
N ILE A 533 12.36 28.85 13.40
CA ILE A 533 13.09 27.76 14.07
C ILE A 533 14.47 27.61 13.42
N PHE A 534 14.53 27.53 12.09
CA PHE A 534 15.77 27.43 11.30
C PHE A 534 16.64 28.70 11.44
N PHE A 535 16.00 29.87 11.44
CA PHE A 535 16.69 31.14 11.65
C PHE A 535 17.40 31.21 13.00
N ASN A 536 16.69 30.91 14.08
CA ASN A 536 17.28 30.87 15.42
C ASN A 536 18.42 29.85 15.48
N SER A 537 18.29 28.70 14.80
CA SER A 537 19.36 27.70 14.81
C SER A 537 20.62 28.09 14.05
N CYS A 538 20.49 28.82 12.95
CA CYS A 538 21.66 29.21 12.15
C CYS A 538 22.34 30.48 12.69
N GLN A 539 21.59 31.40 13.30
CA GLN A 539 22.10 32.73 13.66
C GLN A 539 22.40 32.91 15.17
N LEU A 540 21.94 32.02 16.06
CA LEU A 540 22.22 32.06 17.51
C LEU A 540 23.13 30.89 17.96
N PRO A 541 24.41 30.85 17.54
CA PRO A 541 25.29 29.69 17.71
C PRO A 541 25.63 29.34 19.17
N LYS A 542 25.38 30.23 20.13
CA LYS A 542 25.63 29.97 21.57
C LYS A 542 24.76 28.87 22.17
N LEU A 543 23.73 28.40 21.46
CA LEU A 543 22.80 27.36 21.90
C LEU A 543 23.11 25.96 21.31
N PHE A 544 24.20 25.81 20.53
CA PHE A 544 24.51 24.56 19.81
C PHE A 544 25.79 23.88 20.32
N PRO A 545 25.79 22.53 20.42
CA PRO A 545 27.03 21.77 20.62
C PRO A 545 27.99 21.98 19.43
N GLU A 546 29.30 21.98 19.68
CA GLU A 546 30.32 22.37 18.68
C GLU A 546 30.29 21.56 17.38
N ASN A 547 29.85 20.31 17.47
CA ASN A 547 29.66 19.36 16.38
C ASN A 547 28.52 19.73 15.40
N TYR A 548 27.70 20.75 15.71
CA TYR A 548 26.61 21.24 14.84
C TYR A 548 26.91 22.61 14.20
N LYS A 549 28.12 23.16 14.37
CA LYS A 549 28.52 24.51 13.90
C LYS A 549 28.90 24.58 12.40
N ASN A 550 28.98 23.47 11.68
CA ASN A 550 29.40 23.44 10.28
C ASN A 550 28.20 23.56 9.32
N ILE A 551 27.47 24.68 9.39
CA ILE A 551 26.41 25.01 8.43
C ILE A 551 27.05 25.82 7.29
N ASP A 552 26.71 25.50 6.04
CA ASP A 552 27.16 26.27 4.87
C ASP A 552 26.63 27.71 4.92
N GLU A 553 27.52 28.70 4.77
CA GLU A 553 27.17 30.13 4.80
C GLU A 553 26.09 30.52 3.77
N SER A 554 26.00 29.80 2.65
CA SER A 554 24.99 30.04 1.62
C SER A 554 23.58 29.71 2.11
N VAL A 555 23.42 28.60 2.83
CA VAL A 555 22.17 28.15 3.45
C VAL A 555 21.74 29.11 4.55
N GLU A 556 22.69 29.53 5.38
CA GLU A 556 22.50 30.51 6.44
C GLU A 556 21.99 31.86 5.89
N LYS A 557 22.58 32.35 4.80
CA LYS A 557 22.14 33.59 4.11
C LYS A 557 20.72 33.47 3.55
N VAL A 558 20.36 32.33 2.96
CA VAL A 558 19.01 32.09 2.39
C VAL A 558 17.95 32.05 3.48
N ILE A 559 18.20 31.33 4.58
CA ILE A 559 17.28 31.25 5.73
C ILE A 559 17.09 32.64 6.36
N ARG A 560 18.17 33.40 6.54
CA ARG A 560 18.12 34.77 7.06
C ARG A 560 17.31 35.69 6.17
N SER A 561 17.57 35.68 4.87
CA SER A 561 16.83 36.52 3.92
C SER A 561 15.33 36.20 3.93
N THR A 562 14.99 34.90 3.89
CA THR A 562 13.60 34.42 3.95
C THR A 562 12.90 34.84 5.24
N TYR A 563 13.60 34.74 6.38
CA TYR A 563 13.09 35.16 7.68
C TYR A 563 12.83 36.66 7.75
N LEU A 564 13.80 37.48 7.32
CA LEU A 564 13.69 38.93 7.34
C LEU A 564 12.56 39.41 6.42
N SER A 565 12.47 38.89 5.18
CA SER A 565 11.35 39.19 4.28
C SER A 565 10.00 38.86 4.92
N MET A 566 9.89 37.73 5.60
CA MET A 566 8.68 37.35 6.34
C MET A 566 8.35 38.32 7.48
N VAL A 567 9.34 38.72 8.29
CA VAL A 567 9.14 39.71 9.37
C VAL A 567 8.67 41.04 8.79
N ASN A 568 9.25 41.48 7.67
CA ASN A 568 8.85 42.72 7.00
C ASN A 568 7.40 42.67 6.50
N GLU A 569 7.02 41.58 5.82
CA GLU A 569 5.64 41.37 5.39
C GLU A 569 4.68 41.35 6.59
N ASN A 570 4.99 40.59 7.64
CA ASN A 570 4.16 40.52 8.84
C ASN A 570 4.02 41.89 9.51
N ALA A 571 5.10 42.66 9.62
CA ALA A 571 5.06 44.01 10.19
C ALA A 571 4.19 44.98 9.35
N ILE A 572 4.30 44.97 8.01
CA ILE A 572 3.42 45.75 7.12
C ILE A 572 1.94 45.41 7.36
N HIS A 573 1.65 44.13 7.52
CA HIS A 573 0.27 43.68 7.73
C HIS A 573 -0.26 44.00 9.12
N LEU A 574 0.58 43.87 10.15
CA LEU A 574 0.26 44.24 11.52
C LEU A 574 -0.05 45.75 11.60
N GLU A 575 0.79 46.58 10.97
CA GLU A 575 0.57 48.02 10.84
C GLU A 575 -0.79 48.33 10.22
N LYS A 576 -1.11 47.71 9.08
CA LYS A 576 -2.39 47.91 8.40
C LYS A 576 -3.56 47.59 9.34
N ARG A 577 -3.49 46.46 10.05
CA ARG A 577 -4.55 46.06 11.00
C ARG A 577 -4.68 47.03 12.16
N ILE A 578 -3.56 47.50 12.70
CA ILE A 578 -3.55 48.49 13.78
C ILE A 578 -4.20 49.80 13.33
N ASN A 579 -3.88 50.25 12.11
CA ASN A 579 -4.49 51.42 11.50
C ASN A 579 -6.01 51.22 11.31
N ASP A 580 -6.41 50.07 10.77
CA ASP A 580 -7.82 49.76 10.47
C ASP A 580 -8.67 49.62 11.75
N ASP A 581 -8.11 49.00 12.80
CA ASP A 581 -8.86 48.59 13.99
C ASP A 581 -8.79 49.60 15.15
N PHE A 582 -7.72 50.40 15.28
CA PHE A 582 -7.45 51.19 16.50
C PHE A 582 -7.25 52.69 16.27
N ILE A 583 -6.89 53.14 15.06
CA ILE A 583 -6.65 54.56 14.81
C ILE A 583 -7.97 55.29 14.53
N GLY A 584 -8.23 56.36 15.28
CA GLY A 584 -9.44 57.19 15.12
C GLY A 584 -10.74 56.58 15.67
N LYS A 585 -10.66 55.44 16.39
CA LYS A 585 -11.81 54.76 17.01
C LYS A 585 -11.65 54.75 18.54
N ILE A 586 -12.71 55.08 19.28
CA ILE A 586 -12.74 54.94 20.75
C ILE A 586 -12.91 53.45 21.08
N VAL A 587 -11.85 52.83 21.58
CA VAL A 587 -11.80 51.39 21.85
C VAL A 587 -12.45 51.11 23.21
N SER A 588 -13.76 50.83 23.23
CA SER A 588 -14.46 50.38 24.45
C SER A 588 -14.93 48.94 24.31
N LYS A 589 -14.19 47.98 24.92
CA LYS A 589 -14.59 46.61 25.39
C LYS A 589 -13.39 45.66 25.57
N ASP A 590 -13.51 44.72 26.52
CA ASP A 590 -12.49 43.72 26.94
C ASP A 590 -11.84 42.89 25.81
N SER A 591 -12.58 42.56 24.75
CA SER A 591 -12.06 41.73 23.65
C SER A 591 -11.06 42.47 22.77
N THR A 592 -11.27 43.77 22.57
CA THR A 592 -10.41 44.63 21.74
C THR A 592 -9.08 44.92 22.44
N ALA A 593 -9.10 45.06 23.77
CA ALA A 593 -7.90 45.20 24.60
C ALA A 593 -7.02 43.94 24.56
N LYS A 594 -7.63 42.75 24.62
CA LYS A 594 -6.90 41.47 24.47
C LYS A 594 -6.23 41.36 23.10
N CYS A 595 -6.94 41.71 22.02
CA CYS A 595 -6.37 41.75 20.67
C CYS A 595 -5.18 42.73 20.57
N PHE A 596 -5.29 43.91 21.17
CA PHE A 596 -4.21 44.91 21.19
C PHE A 596 -2.97 44.43 21.97
N ILE A 597 -3.15 43.80 23.14
CA ILE A 597 -2.05 43.22 23.94
C ILE A 597 -1.33 42.12 23.15
N ILE A 598 -2.09 41.28 22.44
CA ILE A 598 -1.56 40.25 21.55
C ILE A 598 -0.68 40.85 20.45
N MET A 599 -1.18 41.86 19.73
CA MET A 599 -0.44 42.50 18.64
C MET A 599 0.80 43.26 19.15
N SER A 600 0.70 43.87 20.32
CA SER A 600 1.82 44.49 21.03
C SER A 600 2.89 43.47 21.43
N SER A 601 2.48 42.26 21.80
CA SER A 601 3.42 41.19 22.14
C SER A 601 4.14 40.66 20.90
N GLU A 602 3.46 40.58 19.76
CA GLU A 602 4.04 40.15 18.49
C GLU A 602 5.16 41.09 18.02
N ILE A 603 4.93 42.42 18.03
CA ILE A 603 5.97 43.38 17.61
C ILE A 603 7.18 43.37 18.54
N ASN A 604 6.95 43.23 19.86
CA ASN A 604 8.03 43.19 20.85
C ASN A 604 8.93 41.97 20.67
N LEU A 605 8.37 40.84 20.24
CA LEU A 605 9.17 39.66 19.88
C LEU A 605 10.08 39.93 18.68
N TYR A 606 9.58 40.58 17.63
CA TYR A 606 10.41 40.98 16.49
C TYR A 606 11.52 41.96 16.89
N VAL A 607 11.23 42.93 17.77
CA VAL A 607 12.23 43.85 18.33
C VAL A 607 13.32 43.10 19.10
N CYS A 608 12.95 42.18 20.00
CA CYS A 608 13.92 41.37 20.74
C CYS A 608 14.82 40.52 19.83
N GLN A 609 14.26 39.96 18.75
CA GLN A 609 15.00 39.16 17.78
C GLN A 609 15.94 40.01 16.91
N ILE A 610 15.50 41.19 16.47
CA ILE A 610 16.34 42.16 15.75
C ILE A 610 17.50 42.63 16.63
N ASN A 611 17.24 42.91 17.91
CA ASN A 611 18.28 43.26 18.87
C ASN A 611 19.29 42.12 19.09
N SER A 612 18.82 40.87 19.11
CA SER A 612 19.71 39.70 19.20
C SER A 612 20.61 39.60 17.97
N LEU A 613 20.08 39.89 16.77
CA LEU A 613 20.86 39.87 15.53
C LEU A 613 21.90 40.98 15.44
N LEU A 614 21.58 42.17 15.94
CA LEU A 614 22.55 43.26 16.10
C LEU A 614 23.72 42.82 17.01
N GLN A 615 23.43 42.12 18.10
CA GLN A 615 24.46 41.61 19.03
C GLN A 615 25.33 40.50 18.44
N LEU A 616 24.87 39.82 17.39
CA LEU A 616 25.55 38.68 16.77
C LEU A 616 26.32 39.04 15.49
N GLY A 617 26.39 40.34 15.16
CA GLY A 617 27.29 40.85 14.13
C GLY A 617 26.72 40.80 12.70
N VAL A 618 25.41 40.97 12.52
CA VAL A 618 24.86 41.23 11.18
C VAL A 618 25.60 42.42 10.56
N HIS A 619 26.06 42.25 9.31
CA HIS A 619 26.87 43.25 8.63
C HIS A 619 26.10 44.57 8.50
N GLU A 620 26.74 45.69 8.88
CA GLU A 620 26.08 47.01 8.92
C GLU A 620 25.53 47.46 7.55
N SER A 621 26.01 46.88 6.45
CA SER A 621 25.52 47.17 5.09
C SER A 621 24.35 46.31 4.62
N ASP A 622 23.82 45.40 5.44
CA ASP A 622 22.67 44.57 5.06
C ASP A 622 21.40 45.45 4.92
N LEU A 623 21.07 45.76 3.67
CA LEU A 623 19.94 46.64 3.30
C LEU A 623 18.59 46.02 3.67
N LEU A 624 18.46 44.69 3.57
CA LEU A 624 17.22 43.99 3.93
C LEU A 624 17.02 44.09 5.43
N PHE A 625 18.03 43.77 6.22
CA PHE A 625 17.98 43.89 7.68
C PHE A 625 17.64 45.30 8.14
N LYS A 626 18.27 46.33 7.55
CA LYS A 626 17.96 47.74 7.82
C LYS A 626 16.50 48.10 7.50
N SER A 627 16.01 47.66 6.34
CA SER A 627 14.62 47.92 5.92
C SER A 627 13.63 47.27 6.87
N VAL A 628 13.86 46.01 7.24
CA VAL A 628 12.99 45.26 8.17
C VAL A 628 13.01 45.88 9.56
N THR A 629 14.20 46.25 10.05
CA THR A 629 14.37 46.90 11.35
C THR A 629 13.62 48.22 11.41
N LYS A 630 13.77 49.06 10.39
CA LYS A 630 13.02 50.30 10.28
C LYS A 630 11.52 50.03 10.35
N LYS A 631 11.04 49.04 9.61
CA LYS A 631 9.61 48.73 9.59
C LYS A 631 9.08 48.24 10.94
N VAL A 632 9.80 47.36 11.62
CA VAL A 632 9.41 46.87 12.95
C VAL A 632 9.38 48.00 13.97
N VAL A 633 10.35 48.93 13.92
CA VAL A 633 10.37 50.11 14.79
C VAL A 633 9.19 51.04 14.50
N GLU A 634 8.92 51.35 13.23
CA GLU A 634 7.76 52.18 12.82
C GLU A 634 6.44 51.63 13.40
N VAL A 635 6.24 50.31 13.35
CA VAL A 635 5.03 49.65 13.89
C VAL A 635 5.03 49.62 15.42
N ASN A 636 6.19 49.46 16.05
CA ASN A 636 6.30 49.51 17.51
C ASN A 636 5.99 50.92 18.05
N ASP A 637 6.44 51.96 17.36
CA ASP A 637 6.14 53.35 17.70
C ASP A 637 4.64 53.64 17.53
N LEU A 638 4.03 53.10 16.46
CA LEU A 638 2.59 53.17 16.24
C LEU A 638 1.80 52.55 17.40
N ILE A 639 2.15 51.33 17.82
CA ILE A 639 1.53 50.65 18.96
C ILE A 639 1.70 51.45 20.24
N THR A 640 2.90 51.98 20.49
CA THR A 640 3.20 52.77 21.69
C THR A 640 2.35 54.04 21.71
N SER A 641 2.21 54.73 20.58
CA SER A 641 1.38 55.94 20.47
C SER A 641 -0.11 55.67 20.75
N ILE A 642 -0.64 54.55 20.25
CA ILE A 642 -2.04 54.14 20.47
C ILE A 642 -2.26 53.75 21.93
N LYS A 643 -1.27 53.10 22.56
CA LYS A 643 -1.31 52.75 23.99
C LYS A 643 -1.35 53.99 24.87
N VAL A 644 -0.56 55.02 24.54
CA VAL A 644 -0.53 56.31 25.25
C VAL A 644 -1.85 57.07 25.08
N ASN A 645 -2.43 57.04 23.88
CA ASN A 645 -3.65 57.80 23.55
C ASN A 645 -4.96 57.20 24.09
N ASN A 646 -5.00 55.91 24.44
CA ASN A 646 -6.23 55.21 24.81
C ASN A 646 -6.30 54.77 26.28
N SER A 647 -5.33 55.17 27.13
CA SER A 647 -5.28 54.84 28.57
C SER A 647 -5.83 53.45 28.90
N PHE A 648 -5.26 52.39 28.31
CA PHE A 648 -5.68 50.99 28.54
C PHE A 648 -5.34 50.48 29.98
N LEU A 649 -5.14 51.38 30.94
CA LEU A 649 -4.66 51.12 32.31
C LEU A 649 -5.45 51.89 33.39
N GLU A 650 -6.71 52.25 33.12
CA GLU A 650 -7.69 52.49 34.21
C GLU A 650 -8.77 51.41 34.22
#